data_AF-A0A9W6WER2-F1
#
_entry.id   AF-A0A9W6WER2-F1
#
_cell.length_a   1.000
_cell.length_b   1.000
_cell.length_c   1.000
_cell.angle_alpha   90.00
_cell.angle_beta   90.00
_cell.angle_gamma   90.00
#
_symmetry.space_group_name_H-M   'P 1'
#
loop_
_entity.id
_entity.type
_entity.pdbx_description
1 polymer ?
#
loop_
_entity_poly.entity_id
_entity_poly.type
_entity_poly.pdbx_seq_one_letter_code
_entity_poly.pdbx_strand_id
1 'polypeptide(L)'
;MTVNRPLAITHGSLETTILTPQSDYIFYQHLTSGFYKSLPEVTEGFADDEEPSSKSELLTKFLGFIVKSNSEESEKKQAVSVVLADFESRFLRGQDIHIFAANALQSEEFPTTLYKVKNNLIKNYFLAKSYLNNDFGVTNKGSPSSALFQAAQTKETTVVAIFGGQGNVDNYIEELRELNDLYGGLLSDFLSKVQSKIQSLISSTEDADAVFNQGFDLINWLNDTESTPENDALLAIPYSCPLICVIQLCHYIVTSKLLGVSPGEVRSLLSGTTGHSQGLVTAVAVASVDSWSSFEIEALKAVEFLFYLGVRCLQAYPSTTLAPSSVKDSIDNGEGQPGPMLSIRDLTYEQVTKFIDQTNQHLPESKRVGISLVNGARNVVVTGPPESLYGLNLNLRKAKAPSGLEQSRVPFSERKLKFSSRFLPISSPFHSQLLLPAKERILNDLKSSNLEFKQSNIAIPVYDTNTGADLRNSTESIAVRLIDLITLLPVNWETATKFSSTHILDFGPGGASGLGVLTHRNKDGTGVRIIVAGALETTNEDSEFGYKQEIFDVNKDSIKFNANWLEEYKPKLVKTKLGKVFVDTKFSRLLGRAPLMVPGMTPSTVSPEFVADTINAGYHIEIAGGGYFSPAGMEAALKQVADNVTPGSGIGINLIYVNPRMLQWGIPLIKELRERGFPIQSLTIGAGVPSIEVASEYIETLGLTHLGLKPGSIDAINQCITIAKAHPNFPIVVQWTGGRGGGHHSFEDFHQPVLQMYSKLRRCSNIILIAGSGFGSDEDTYPYLTGAWAREFNYPEMPYDGVLFGSRVMVAKECKTSLAAKQLIASCTGVDDNKWEQTYKKPTGGILTVKSEMGEPIHKIATRAVVFWKEIDDTILSLPKNKIVEALEKKKDYIIKKLNADFQKPWFGKNEQGPCDIQDMTYYEVAKRCVELMYVRKSSRWIDVTLRNFTATFLGRVEERFATKSSIAIKLKLN
;
A
#
# COMPACT_ATOMS: atom_id res chain seq x y z
N MET A 1 -49.04 -39.36 -9.32
CA MET A 1 -48.36 -38.59 -8.25
C MET A 1 -47.35 -39.51 -7.63
N THR A 2 -46.06 -39.27 -7.87
CA THR A 2 -44.98 -39.93 -7.13
C THR A 2 -45.05 -39.46 -5.68
N VAL A 3 -45.32 -40.39 -4.76
CA VAL A 3 -45.29 -40.09 -3.33
C VAL A 3 -43.81 -39.98 -2.94
N ASN A 4 -43.40 -38.81 -2.45
CA ASN A 4 -42.04 -38.59 -1.95
C ASN A 4 -42.04 -38.77 -0.42
N ARG A 5 -40.96 -39.34 0.12
CA ARG A 5 -40.78 -39.56 1.56
C ARG A 5 -39.60 -38.74 2.07
N PRO A 6 -39.75 -38.02 3.19
CA PRO A 6 -38.63 -37.27 3.78
C PRO A 6 -37.60 -38.22 4.40
N LEU A 7 -36.33 -37.91 4.17
CA LEU A 7 -35.18 -38.58 4.78
C LEU A 7 -34.29 -37.53 5.43
N ALA A 8 -34.11 -37.63 6.76
CA ALA A 8 -33.22 -36.75 7.51
C ALA A 8 -31.78 -37.27 7.46
N ILE A 9 -30.85 -36.36 7.15
CA ILE A 9 -29.41 -36.57 7.21
C ILE A 9 -28.90 -35.73 8.38
N THR A 10 -28.30 -36.38 9.37
CA THR A 10 -27.90 -35.75 10.64
C THR A 10 -26.43 -35.92 10.95
N HIS A 11 -25.83 -34.90 11.57
CA HIS A 11 -24.49 -34.97 12.17
C HIS A 11 -24.40 -33.99 13.33
N GLY A 12 -24.32 -34.49 14.57
CA GLY A 12 -24.39 -33.65 15.77
C GLY A 12 -25.70 -32.88 15.84
N SER A 13 -25.60 -31.55 15.95
CA SER A 13 -26.77 -30.64 15.91
C SER A 13 -27.18 -30.22 14.49
N LEU A 14 -26.45 -30.63 13.44
CA LEU A 14 -26.83 -30.37 12.04
C LEU A 14 -27.84 -31.40 11.56
N GLU A 15 -28.93 -30.91 10.98
CA GLU A 15 -29.93 -31.73 10.29
C GLU A 15 -30.30 -31.07 8.96
N THR A 16 -30.29 -31.86 7.89
CA THR A 16 -30.85 -31.51 6.59
C THR A 16 -31.74 -32.63 6.06
N THR A 17 -32.94 -32.30 5.59
CA THR A 17 -33.89 -33.27 5.06
C THR A 17 -33.91 -33.23 3.54
N ILE A 18 -33.89 -34.40 2.89
CA ILE A 18 -34.12 -34.53 1.44
C ILE A 18 -35.43 -35.30 1.19
N LEU A 19 -36.07 -35.01 0.06
CA LEU A 19 -37.26 -35.73 -0.40
C LEU A 19 -36.86 -36.82 -1.38
N THR A 20 -37.06 -38.09 -1.01
CA THR A 20 -36.69 -39.23 -1.85
C THR A 20 -37.93 -39.91 -2.44
N PRO A 21 -37.82 -40.53 -3.64
CA PRO A 21 -38.91 -41.33 -4.19
C PRO A 21 -39.26 -42.50 -3.26
N GLN A 22 -40.55 -42.74 -3.02
CA GLN A 22 -41.00 -43.84 -2.14
C GLN A 22 -40.48 -45.22 -2.60
N SER A 23 -40.33 -45.43 -3.92
CA SER A 23 -39.80 -46.68 -4.49
C SER A 23 -38.36 -46.97 -4.07
N ASP A 24 -37.57 -45.92 -3.82
CA ASP A 24 -36.12 -46.01 -3.64
C ASP A 24 -35.72 -45.73 -2.19
N TYR A 25 -36.69 -45.53 -1.29
CA TYR A 25 -36.43 -45.09 0.08
C TYR A 25 -35.48 -46.03 0.86
N ILE A 26 -35.59 -47.35 0.66
CA ILE A 26 -34.72 -48.34 1.31
C ILE A 26 -33.26 -48.17 0.85
N PHE A 27 -33.05 -47.88 -0.44
CA PHE A 27 -31.74 -47.61 -1.00
C PHE A 27 -31.09 -46.38 -0.35
N TYR A 28 -31.84 -45.28 -0.22
CA TYR A 28 -31.34 -44.09 0.48
C TYR A 28 -31.09 -44.32 1.97
N GLN A 29 -31.89 -45.15 2.66
CA GLN A 29 -31.61 -45.53 4.05
C GLN A 29 -30.28 -46.29 4.18
N HIS A 30 -29.97 -47.18 3.22
CA HIS A 30 -28.69 -47.87 3.20
C HIS A 30 -27.52 -46.89 2.99
N LEU A 31 -27.66 -45.94 2.05
CA LEU A 31 -26.67 -44.89 1.81
C LEU A 31 -26.42 -44.03 3.06
N THR A 32 -27.48 -43.57 3.74
CA THR A 32 -27.32 -42.79 4.99
C THR A 32 -26.63 -43.58 6.09
N SER A 33 -26.94 -44.86 6.24
CA SER A 33 -26.28 -45.73 7.23
C SER A 33 -24.79 -45.91 6.97
N GLY A 34 -24.40 -45.99 5.69
CA GLY A 34 -22.99 -45.99 5.28
C GLY A 34 -22.31 -44.64 5.50
N PHE A 35 -23.00 -43.56 5.15
CA PHE A 35 -22.49 -42.20 5.30
C PHE A 35 -22.20 -41.85 6.76
N TYR A 36 -23.09 -42.21 7.70
CA TYR A 36 -22.87 -41.95 9.13
C TYR A 36 -21.62 -42.64 9.69
N LYS A 37 -21.22 -43.79 9.13
CA LYS A 37 -19.97 -44.47 9.51
C LYS A 37 -18.73 -43.81 8.91
N SER A 38 -18.89 -43.00 7.86
CA SER A 38 -17.80 -42.29 7.20
C SER A 38 -17.51 -40.91 7.79
N LEU A 39 -18.42 -40.38 8.61
CA LEU A 39 -18.25 -39.09 9.28
C LEU A 39 -17.36 -39.24 10.52
N PRO A 40 -16.53 -38.23 10.85
CA PRO A 40 -15.77 -38.21 12.09
C PRO A 40 -16.69 -38.11 13.34
N GLU A 41 -16.10 -38.21 14.53
CA GLU A 41 -16.83 -37.91 15.76
C GLU A 41 -17.20 -36.43 15.83
N VAL A 42 -18.35 -36.12 16.43
CA VAL A 42 -18.85 -34.74 16.51
C VAL A 42 -18.00 -33.94 17.49
N THR A 43 -17.45 -32.82 17.06
CA THR A 43 -16.66 -31.93 17.93
C THR A 43 -17.44 -30.67 18.32
N GLU A 44 -16.99 -29.97 19.37
CA GLU A 44 -17.60 -28.71 19.78
C GLU A 44 -17.44 -27.66 18.67
N GLY A 45 -18.56 -27.09 18.22
CA GLY A 45 -18.56 -26.12 17.14
C GLY A 45 -18.17 -26.68 15.77
N PHE A 46 -18.18 -28.00 15.58
CA PHE A 46 -17.75 -28.67 14.35
C PHE A 46 -16.30 -28.31 13.96
N ALA A 47 -15.38 -28.26 14.93
CA ALA A 47 -14.02 -27.75 14.76
C ALA A 47 -13.15 -28.62 13.84
N ASP A 48 -13.33 -29.94 13.82
CA ASP A 48 -12.53 -30.86 13.01
C ASP A 48 -12.64 -30.56 11.50
N ASP A 49 -11.53 -30.59 10.77
CA ASP A 49 -11.44 -30.19 9.35
C ASP A 49 -12.25 -31.11 8.42
N GLU A 50 -12.43 -32.38 8.79
CA GLU A 50 -13.26 -33.33 8.06
C GLU A 50 -14.74 -33.31 8.50
N GLU A 51 -15.08 -32.51 9.49
CA GLU A 51 -16.44 -32.35 9.98
C GLU A 51 -17.20 -31.28 9.16
N PRO A 52 -18.43 -31.57 8.68
CA PRO A 52 -19.27 -30.54 8.07
C PRO A 52 -19.73 -29.56 9.15
N SER A 53 -19.62 -28.26 8.88
CA SER A 53 -19.97 -27.19 9.82
C SER A 53 -21.30 -26.48 9.48
N SER A 54 -21.90 -26.81 8.33
CA SER A 54 -23.15 -26.24 7.85
C SER A 54 -24.06 -27.29 7.20
N LYS A 55 -25.36 -26.99 7.10
CA LYS A 55 -26.34 -27.88 6.44
C LYS A 55 -26.01 -28.11 4.96
N SER A 56 -25.47 -27.09 4.28
CA SER A 56 -24.98 -27.19 2.90
C SER A 56 -23.77 -28.10 2.78
N GLU A 57 -22.80 -27.99 3.71
CA GLU A 57 -21.64 -28.87 3.74
C GLU A 57 -22.05 -30.32 3.99
N LEU A 58 -22.95 -30.55 4.95
CA LEU A 58 -23.45 -31.89 5.26
C LEU A 58 -24.13 -32.54 4.04
N LEU A 59 -25.00 -31.80 3.34
CA LEU A 59 -25.66 -32.34 2.16
C LEU A 59 -24.66 -32.64 1.04
N THR A 60 -23.70 -31.75 0.80
CA THR A 60 -22.76 -31.92 -0.31
C THR A 60 -21.72 -32.99 0.01
N LYS A 61 -21.33 -33.17 1.28
CA LYS A 61 -20.50 -34.31 1.72
C LYS A 61 -21.26 -35.64 1.52
N PHE A 62 -22.56 -35.68 1.81
CA PHE A 62 -23.41 -36.82 1.47
C PHE A 62 -23.45 -37.08 -0.03
N LEU A 63 -23.62 -36.03 -0.85
CA LEU A 63 -23.59 -36.12 -2.31
C LEU A 63 -22.28 -36.76 -2.82
N GLY A 64 -21.14 -36.33 -2.29
CA GLY A 64 -19.83 -36.91 -2.61
C GLY A 64 -19.70 -38.38 -2.18
N PHE A 65 -20.29 -38.75 -1.04
CA PHE A 65 -20.35 -40.14 -0.57
C PHE A 65 -21.18 -41.02 -1.52
N ILE A 66 -22.33 -40.55 -2.02
CA ILE A 66 -23.16 -41.31 -2.98
C ILE A 66 -22.34 -41.66 -4.23
N VAL A 67 -21.60 -40.68 -4.79
CA VAL A 67 -20.77 -40.89 -5.98
C VAL A 67 -19.71 -41.97 -5.74
N LYS A 68 -19.13 -42.02 -4.54
CA LYS A 68 -18.07 -42.99 -4.16
C LYS A 68 -18.59 -44.32 -3.63
N SER A 69 -19.90 -44.48 -3.45
CA SER A 69 -20.49 -45.70 -2.89
C SER A 69 -20.31 -46.92 -3.82
N ASN A 70 -20.46 -48.14 -3.30
CA ASN A 70 -20.36 -49.40 -4.08
C ASN A 70 -21.70 -49.92 -4.63
N SER A 71 -22.70 -49.06 -4.77
CA SER A 71 -24.06 -49.40 -5.26
C SER A 71 -24.15 -49.58 -6.79
N GLU A 72 -25.33 -49.96 -7.30
CA GLU A 72 -25.59 -50.01 -8.74
C GLU A 72 -25.53 -48.62 -9.40
N GLU A 73 -24.98 -48.56 -10.62
CA GLU A 73 -24.67 -47.30 -11.32
C GLU A 73 -25.92 -46.49 -11.70
N SER A 74 -27.00 -47.15 -12.08
CA SER A 74 -28.29 -46.52 -12.40
C SER A 74 -28.90 -45.86 -11.16
N GLU A 75 -28.93 -46.56 -10.03
CA GLU A 75 -29.47 -46.08 -8.75
C GLU A 75 -28.64 -44.91 -8.21
N LYS A 76 -27.30 -44.98 -8.30
CA LYS A 76 -26.41 -43.88 -7.95
C LYS A 76 -26.69 -42.63 -8.77
N LYS A 77 -26.74 -42.75 -10.11
CA LYS A 77 -26.97 -41.59 -10.99
C LYS A 77 -28.31 -40.92 -10.68
N GLN A 78 -29.35 -41.70 -10.42
CA GLN A 78 -30.63 -41.16 -10.00
C GLN A 78 -30.52 -40.44 -8.64
N ALA A 79 -29.84 -41.04 -7.66
CA ALA A 79 -29.69 -40.44 -6.35
C ALA A 79 -28.85 -39.16 -6.34
N VAL A 80 -27.74 -39.15 -7.07
CA VAL A 80 -26.89 -37.96 -7.26
C VAL A 80 -27.70 -36.85 -7.95
N SER A 81 -28.48 -37.17 -8.98
CA SER A 81 -29.35 -36.20 -9.66
C SER A 81 -30.37 -35.55 -8.73
N VAL A 82 -31.06 -36.35 -7.90
CA VAL A 82 -32.06 -35.84 -6.94
C VAL A 82 -31.41 -34.95 -5.88
N VAL A 83 -30.31 -35.40 -5.27
CA VAL A 83 -29.63 -34.67 -4.20
C VAL A 83 -28.98 -33.39 -4.72
N LEU A 84 -28.37 -33.43 -5.91
CA LEU A 84 -27.80 -32.25 -6.55
C LEU A 84 -28.89 -31.23 -6.89
N ALA A 85 -30.03 -31.64 -7.45
CA ALA A 85 -31.13 -30.74 -7.75
C ALA A 85 -31.73 -30.10 -6.48
N ASP A 86 -31.84 -30.84 -5.38
CA ASP A 86 -32.22 -30.28 -4.07
C ASP A 86 -31.21 -29.23 -3.61
N PHE A 87 -29.91 -29.54 -3.69
CA PHE A 87 -28.86 -28.61 -3.29
C PHE A 87 -28.90 -27.30 -4.10
N GLU A 88 -28.98 -27.41 -5.43
CA GLU A 88 -29.00 -26.24 -6.34
C GLU A 88 -30.23 -25.36 -6.12
N SER A 89 -31.41 -25.98 -5.96
CA SER A 89 -32.66 -25.25 -5.75
C SER A 89 -32.75 -24.62 -4.36
N ARG A 90 -32.29 -25.31 -3.31
CA ARG A 90 -32.44 -24.87 -1.92
C ARG A 90 -31.37 -23.87 -1.50
N PHE A 91 -30.11 -24.14 -1.83
CA PHE A 91 -28.97 -23.36 -1.38
C PHE A 91 -28.47 -22.37 -2.44
N LEU A 92 -28.14 -22.85 -3.65
CA LEU A 92 -27.55 -21.98 -4.67
C LEU A 92 -28.55 -20.97 -5.23
N ARG A 93 -29.80 -21.37 -5.47
CA ARG A 93 -30.88 -20.50 -5.98
C ARG A 93 -30.47 -19.73 -7.24
N GLY A 94 -29.69 -20.36 -8.11
CA GLY A 94 -29.17 -19.76 -9.34
C GLY A 94 -27.84 -19.00 -9.21
N GLN A 95 -27.27 -18.88 -8.00
CA GLN A 95 -25.90 -18.39 -7.79
C GLN A 95 -24.86 -19.47 -8.09
N ASP A 96 -23.65 -19.03 -8.44
CA ASP A 96 -22.50 -19.93 -8.59
C ASP A 96 -22.00 -20.45 -7.23
N ILE A 97 -21.49 -21.69 -7.23
CA ILE A 97 -21.00 -22.36 -6.01
C ILE A 97 -19.83 -21.62 -5.35
N HIS A 98 -18.98 -20.90 -6.10
CA HIS A 98 -17.84 -20.16 -5.55
C HIS A 98 -18.31 -18.91 -4.79
N ILE A 99 -19.37 -18.25 -5.28
CA ILE A 99 -19.99 -17.13 -4.57
C ILE A 99 -20.68 -17.63 -3.31
N PHE A 100 -21.43 -18.73 -3.40
CA PHE A 100 -22.04 -19.36 -2.22
C PHE A 100 -20.98 -19.75 -1.17
N ALA A 101 -19.89 -20.37 -1.62
CA ALA A 101 -18.73 -20.72 -0.82
C ALA A 101 -18.08 -19.50 -0.12
N ALA A 102 -17.85 -18.42 -0.86
CA ALA A 102 -17.28 -17.19 -0.31
C ALA A 102 -18.22 -16.54 0.73
N ASN A 103 -19.53 -16.57 0.49
CA ASN A 103 -20.53 -16.06 1.43
C ASN A 103 -20.63 -16.95 2.69
N ALA A 104 -20.51 -18.27 2.54
CA ALA A 104 -20.52 -19.21 3.67
C ALA A 104 -19.36 -18.93 4.65
N LEU A 105 -18.19 -18.55 4.15
CA LEU A 105 -17.04 -18.15 4.98
C LEU A 105 -17.28 -16.89 5.82
N GLN A 106 -18.30 -16.10 5.50
CA GLN A 106 -18.68 -14.88 6.24
C GLN A 106 -19.82 -15.13 7.25
N SER A 107 -20.34 -16.36 7.31
CA SER A 107 -21.48 -16.70 8.17
C SER A 107 -21.07 -16.80 9.64
N GLU A 108 -21.71 -16.00 10.51
CA GLU A 108 -21.57 -16.15 11.97
C GLU A 108 -22.42 -17.30 12.53
N GLU A 109 -23.51 -17.68 11.84
CA GLU A 109 -24.41 -18.77 12.27
C GLU A 109 -23.77 -20.15 12.08
N PHE A 110 -23.00 -20.32 11.01
CA PHE A 110 -22.30 -21.56 10.68
C PHE A 110 -20.82 -21.25 10.38
N PRO A 111 -19.99 -21.03 11.41
CA PRO A 111 -18.57 -20.76 11.21
C PRO A 111 -17.89 -21.93 10.49
N THR A 112 -17.28 -21.64 9.34
CA THR A 112 -16.60 -22.63 8.49
C THR A 112 -15.21 -22.14 8.12
N THR A 113 -14.40 -23.02 7.53
CA THR A 113 -13.02 -22.71 7.09
C THR A 113 -12.89 -22.84 5.59
N LEU A 114 -11.88 -22.18 5.01
CA LEU A 114 -11.60 -22.27 3.58
C LEU A 114 -11.38 -23.73 3.15
N TYR A 115 -10.70 -24.52 3.99
CA TYR A 115 -10.50 -25.94 3.78
C TYR A 115 -11.83 -26.70 3.69
N LYS A 116 -12.74 -26.49 4.64
CA LYS A 116 -14.06 -27.14 4.67
C LYS A 116 -14.90 -26.76 3.47
N VAL A 117 -14.94 -25.49 3.11
CA VAL A 117 -15.71 -25.03 1.95
C VAL A 117 -15.16 -25.61 0.64
N LYS A 118 -13.84 -25.66 0.47
CA LYS A 118 -13.20 -26.30 -0.69
C LYS A 118 -13.52 -27.80 -0.76
N ASN A 119 -13.33 -28.54 0.33
CA ASN A 119 -13.44 -30.01 0.33
C ASN A 119 -14.86 -30.54 0.50
N ASN A 120 -15.68 -29.90 1.34
CA ASN A 120 -17.05 -30.36 1.60
C ASN A 120 -18.05 -29.82 0.57
N LEU A 121 -17.86 -28.58 0.05
CA LEU A 121 -18.75 -27.98 -0.95
C LEU A 121 -18.23 -28.13 -2.39
N ILE A 122 -17.18 -27.39 -2.75
CA ILE A 122 -16.76 -27.22 -4.16
C ILE A 122 -16.39 -28.57 -4.79
N LYS A 123 -15.50 -29.32 -4.12
CA LYS A 123 -15.05 -30.65 -4.57
C LYS A 123 -16.21 -31.60 -4.82
N ASN A 124 -17.09 -31.76 -3.84
CA ASN A 124 -18.19 -32.72 -3.94
C ASN A 124 -19.26 -32.28 -4.96
N TYR A 125 -19.49 -30.97 -5.09
CA TYR A 125 -20.39 -30.41 -6.11
C TYR A 125 -19.89 -30.73 -7.53
N PHE A 126 -18.62 -30.44 -7.83
CA PHE A 126 -18.06 -30.71 -9.16
C PHE A 126 -17.85 -32.19 -9.43
N LEU A 127 -17.52 -32.99 -8.41
CA LEU A 127 -17.49 -34.45 -8.50
C LEU A 127 -18.86 -35.00 -8.95
N ALA A 128 -19.95 -34.51 -8.37
CA ALA A 128 -21.31 -34.92 -8.75
C ALA A 128 -21.70 -34.43 -10.14
N LYS A 129 -21.35 -33.19 -10.51
CA LYS A 129 -21.60 -32.64 -11.85
C LYS A 129 -20.90 -33.45 -12.94
N SER A 130 -19.60 -33.74 -12.75
CA SER A 130 -18.84 -34.55 -13.71
C SER A 130 -19.34 -36.00 -13.77
N TYR A 131 -19.79 -36.57 -12.64
CA TYR A 131 -20.32 -37.93 -12.60
C TYR A 131 -21.65 -38.08 -13.37
N LEU A 132 -22.54 -37.08 -13.27
CA LEU A 132 -23.79 -37.07 -14.04
C LEU A 132 -23.58 -36.75 -15.51
N ASN A 133 -22.62 -35.89 -15.82
CA ASN A 133 -22.30 -35.48 -17.18
C ASN A 133 -20.79 -35.33 -17.38
N ASN A 134 -20.19 -36.33 -18.03
CA ASN A 134 -18.76 -36.31 -18.35
C ASN A 134 -18.37 -35.13 -19.27
N ASP A 135 -19.32 -34.61 -20.06
CA ASP A 135 -19.15 -33.46 -20.95
C ASP A 135 -19.56 -32.13 -20.28
N PHE A 136 -19.64 -32.08 -18.94
CA PHE A 136 -19.99 -30.86 -18.22
C PHE A 136 -19.06 -29.70 -18.61
N GLY A 137 -19.68 -28.60 -19.08
CA GLY A 137 -18.99 -27.40 -19.53
C GLY A 137 -18.50 -27.41 -20.98
N VAL A 138 -18.68 -28.51 -21.74
CA VAL A 138 -18.22 -28.61 -23.14
C VAL A 138 -19.27 -28.11 -24.14
N THR A 139 -20.57 -28.33 -23.88
CA THR A 139 -21.68 -28.05 -24.84
C THR A 139 -22.92 -27.38 -24.24
N ASN A 140 -22.86 -26.81 -23.03
CA ASN A 140 -24.06 -26.36 -22.33
C ASN A 140 -24.42 -24.87 -22.57
N LYS A 141 -25.47 -24.64 -23.37
CA LYS A 141 -26.16 -23.32 -23.53
C LYS A 141 -27.04 -22.92 -22.32
N GLY A 142 -26.71 -23.34 -21.10
CA GLY A 142 -27.61 -23.22 -19.94
C GLY A 142 -26.98 -22.76 -18.62
N SER A 143 -25.66 -22.52 -18.57
CA SER A 143 -25.03 -21.99 -17.36
C SER A 143 -25.49 -20.53 -17.11
N PRO A 144 -25.73 -20.14 -15.84
CA PRO A 144 -25.91 -18.74 -15.49
C PRO A 144 -24.74 -17.93 -16.03
N SER A 145 -25.05 -16.83 -16.72
CA SER A 145 -24.02 -16.07 -17.43
C SER A 145 -23.38 -15.05 -16.48
N SER A 146 -22.05 -15.12 -16.37
CA SER A 146 -21.24 -14.23 -15.53
C SER A 146 -21.48 -12.76 -15.85
N ALA A 147 -21.74 -11.96 -14.82
CA ALA A 147 -21.95 -10.52 -14.91
C ALA A 147 -20.74 -9.81 -15.53
N LEU A 148 -19.52 -10.17 -15.10
CA LEU A 148 -18.28 -9.59 -15.62
C LEU A 148 -18.14 -9.81 -17.12
N PHE A 149 -18.41 -11.02 -17.60
CA PHE A 149 -18.27 -11.37 -19.01
C PHE A 149 -19.44 -10.86 -19.88
N GLN A 150 -20.65 -10.74 -19.35
CA GLN A 150 -21.74 -10.02 -20.02
C GLN A 150 -21.40 -8.53 -20.21
N ALA A 151 -20.85 -7.90 -19.17
CA ALA A 151 -20.37 -6.52 -19.24
C ALA A 151 -19.23 -6.37 -20.26
N ALA A 152 -18.36 -7.37 -20.38
CA ALA A 152 -17.30 -7.38 -21.39
C ALA A 152 -17.87 -7.49 -22.82
N GLN A 153 -18.87 -8.35 -23.02
CA GLN A 153 -19.55 -8.52 -24.31
C GLN A 153 -20.24 -7.24 -24.78
N THR A 154 -20.81 -6.48 -23.84
CA THR A 154 -21.45 -5.17 -24.09
C THR A 154 -20.47 -3.99 -24.07
N LYS A 155 -19.17 -4.25 -23.82
CA LYS A 155 -18.09 -3.25 -23.70
C LYS A 155 -18.26 -2.26 -22.55
N GLU A 156 -19.06 -2.61 -21.54
CA GLU A 156 -19.10 -1.90 -20.26
C GLU A 156 -17.82 -2.14 -19.44
N THR A 157 -17.19 -3.32 -19.60
CA THR A 157 -15.88 -3.65 -19.04
C THR A 157 -14.89 -4.04 -20.15
N THR A 158 -13.61 -3.81 -19.88
CA THR A 158 -12.48 -4.27 -20.70
C THR A 158 -11.65 -5.21 -19.84
N VAL A 159 -11.56 -6.48 -20.24
CA VAL A 159 -10.87 -7.55 -19.50
C VAL A 159 -9.58 -7.94 -20.22
N VAL A 160 -8.50 -8.16 -19.47
CA VAL A 160 -7.22 -8.70 -19.98
C VAL A 160 -6.81 -9.89 -19.13
N ALA A 161 -6.23 -10.93 -19.73
CA ALA A 161 -5.65 -12.04 -19.00
C ALA A 161 -4.13 -11.85 -18.82
N ILE A 162 -3.61 -12.22 -17.66
CA ILE A 162 -2.17 -12.33 -17.41
C ILE A 162 -1.83 -13.71 -16.85
N PHE A 163 -0.61 -14.15 -17.15
CA PHE A 163 -0.08 -15.45 -16.74
C PHE A 163 1.25 -15.27 -16.01
N GLY A 164 1.35 -15.85 -14.81
CA GLY A 164 2.55 -15.79 -13.95
C GLY A 164 3.77 -16.54 -14.49
N GLY A 165 4.93 -16.25 -13.94
CA GLY A 165 6.17 -16.97 -14.20
C GLY A 165 6.59 -17.88 -13.04
N GLN A 166 7.86 -18.29 -13.04
CA GLN A 166 8.48 -18.96 -11.88
C GLN A 166 8.77 -17.98 -10.74
N GLY A 167 9.02 -18.51 -9.54
CA GLY A 167 9.48 -17.73 -8.39
C GLY A 167 8.40 -17.07 -7.54
N ASN A 168 7.11 -17.31 -7.85
CA ASN A 168 5.99 -16.78 -7.07
C ASN A 168 5.77 -17.54 -5.75
N VAL A 169 6.01 -18.85 -5.76
CA VAL A 169 5.83 -19.75 -4.61
C VAL A 169 6.93 -20.81 -4.57
N ASP A 170 7.27 -21.26 -3.36
CA ASP A 170 8.29 -22.28 -3.12
C ASP A 170 7.80 -23.69 -3.49
N ASN A 171 6.48 -23.94 -3.44
CA ASN A 171 5.88 -25.24 -3.75
C ASN A 171 4.66 -25.05 -4.67
N TYR A 172 4.89 -25.06 -5.98
CA TYR A 172 3.84 -24.85 -6.98
C TYR A 172 2.99 -26.10 -7.23
N ILE A 173 3.49 -27.31 -6.93
CA ILE A 173 2.77 -28.56 -7.25
C ILE A 173 1.51 -28.71 -6.40
N GLU A 174 1.49 -28.14 -5.19
CA GLU A 174 0.31 -28.13 -4.33
C GLU A 174 -0.87 -27.37 -4.94
N GLU A 175 -0.62 -26.34 -5.75
CA GLU A 175 -1.69 -25.65 -6.48
C GLU A 175 -2.30 -26.56 -7.57
N LEU A 176 -1.47 -27.37 -8.23
CA LEU A 176 -1.96 -28.36 -9.20
C LEU A 176 -2.70 -29.51 -8.51
N ARG A 177 -2.22 -29.93 -7.33
CA ARG A 177 -2.87 -30.93 -6.48
C ARG A 177 -4.25 -30.45 -6.04
N GLU A 178 -4.34 -29.23 -5.51
CA GLU A 178 -5.62 -28.63 -5.14
C GLU A 178 -6.56 -28.55 -6.36
N LEU A 179 -6.07 -28.13 -7.52
CA LEU A 179 -6.85 -28.12 -8.76
C LEU A 179 -7.39 -29.51 -9.12
N ASN A 180 -6.56 -30.55 -9.05
CA ASN A 180 -6.96 -31.93 -9.30
C ASN A 180 -7.97 -32.43 -8.25
N ASP A 181 -7.77 -32.08 -6.98
CA ASP A 181 -8.65 -32.48 -5.89
C ASP A 181 -10.04 -31.85 -6.01
N LEU A 182 -10.12 -30.58 -6.41
CA LEU A 182 -11.38 -29.84 -6.52
C LEU A 182 -12.09 -30.10 -7.85
N TYR A 183 -11.35 -30.18 -8.95
CA TYR A 183 -11.89 -30.20 -10.31
C TYR A 183 -11.40 -31.41 -11.12
N GLY A 184 -10.97 -32.50 -10.48
CA GLY A 184 -10.39 -33.67 -11.14
C GLY A 184 -11.27 -34.26 -12.24
N GLY A 185 -12.59 -34.30 -12.04
CA GLY A 185 -13.54 -34.72 -13.07
C GLY A 185 -13.57 -33.84 -14.32
N LEU A 186 -13.09 -32.59 -14.23
CA LEU A 186 -12.98 -31.64 -15.34
C LEU A 186 -11.59 -31.64 -16.00
N LEU A 187 -10.56 -32.09 -15.28
CA LEU A 187 -9.15 -31.93 -15.66
C LEU A 187 -8.44 -33.25 -16.00
N SER A 188 -8.94 -34.39 -15.52
CA SER A 188 -8.26 -35.70 -15.61
C SER A 188 -7.81 -36.07 -17.02
N ASP A 189 -8.67 -35.93 -18.03
CA ASP A 189 -8.33 -36.21 -19.44
C ASP A 189 -7.16 -35.36 -19.94
N PHE A 190 -7.17 -34.06 -19.63
CA PHE A 190 -6.08 -33.15 -20.00
C PHE A 190 -4.78 -33.49 -19.27
N LEU A 191 -4.84 -33.76 -17.97
CA LEU A 191 -3.66 -34.11 -17.17
C LEU A 191 -3.04 -35.44 -17.62
N SER A 192 -3.85 -36.44 -17.98
CA SER A 192 -3.35 -37.70 -18.55
C SER A 192 -2.64 -37.47 -19.90
N LYS A 193 -3.20 -36.64 -20.77
CA LYS A 193 -2.56 -36.26 -22.05
C LYS A 193 -1.24 -35.51 -21.85
N VAL A 194 -1.18 -34.61 -20.87
CA VAL A 194 0.05 -33.91 -20.47
C VAL A 194 1.12 -34.92 -20.02
N GLN A 195 0.76 -35.85 -19.13
CA GLN A 195 1.68 -36.91 -18.70
C GLN A 195 2.20 -37.72 -19.89
N SER A 196 1.32 -38.23 -20.74
CA SER A 196 1.73 -39.01 -21.92
C SER A 196 2.61 -38.20 -22.88
N LYS A 197 2.31 -36.91 -23.09
CA LYS A 197 3.11 -36.04 -23.94
C LYS A 197 4.50 -35.82 -23.36
N ILE A 198 4.62 -35.50 -22.08
CA ILE A 198 5.93 -35.29 -21.43
C ILE A 198 6.75 -36.58 -21.40
N GLN A 199 6.14 -37.72 -21.04
CA GLN A 199 6.82 -39.03 -21.10
C GLN A 199 7.32 -39.35 -22.51
N SER A 200 6.51 -39.08 -23.54
CA SER A 200 6.94 -39.23 -24.94
C SER A 200 8.08 -38.29 -25.32
N LEU A 201 8.08 -37.06 -24.81
CA LEU A 201 9.16 -36.09 -25.06
C LEU A 201 10.46 -36.50 -24.38
N ILE A 202 10.37 -37.01 -23.14
CA ILE A 202 11.51 -37.56 -22.41
C ILE A 202 12.18 -38.67 -23.22
N SER A 203 11.40 -39.64 -23.71
CA SER A 203 11.94 -40.77 -24.47
C SER A 203 12.44 -40.44 -25.88
N SER A 204 11.98 -39.32 -26.47
CA SER A 204 12.33 -38.93 -27.86
C SER A 204 13.38 -37.84 -27.95
N THR A 205 13.67 -37.14 -26.83
CA THR A 205 14.63 -36.04 -26.79
C THR A 205 15.98 -36.53 -26.29
N GLU A 206 17.03 -36.26 -27.06
CA GLU A 206 18.40 -36.64 -26.70
C GLU A 206 18.81 -36.07 -25.34
N ASP A 207 19.35 -36.94 -24.49
CA ASP A 207 19.80 -36.68 -23.11
C ASP A 207 18.72 -36.19 -22.13
N ALA A 208 17.43 -36.25 -22.48
CA ALA A 208 16.36 -35.89 -21.55
C ALA A 208 16.23 -36.89 -20.40
N ASP A 209 16.42 -38.19 -20.63
CA ASP A 209 16.37 -39.21 -19.57
C ASP A 209 17.35 -38.93 -18.42
N ALA A 210 18.54 -38.38 -18.73
CA ALA A 210 19.54 -38.00 -17.73
C ALA A 210 19.09 -36.81 -16.87
N VAL A 211 18.22 -35.95 -17.41
CA VAL A 211 17.62 -34.81 -16.71
C VAL A 211 16.44 -35.26 -15.84
N PHE A 212 15.63 -36.20 -16.34
CA PHE A 212 14.45 -36.75 -15.66
C PHE A 212 14.75 -38.05 -14.89
N ASN A 213 15.79 -38.03 -14.05
CA ASN A 213 16.26 -39.22 -13.34
C ASN A 213 15.25 -39.84 -12.33
N GLN A 214 14.27 -39.07 -11.88
CA GLN A 214 13.17 -39.53 -11.01
C GLN A 214 11.89 -39.89 -11.79
N GLY A 215 11.96 -39.84 -13.12
CA GLY A 215 10.83 -40.09 -14.01
C GLY A 215 9.80 -38.95 -14.01
N PHE A 216 8.67 -39.20 -14.67
CA PHE A 216 7.56 -38.25 -14.74
C PHE A 216 6.23 -38.99 -14.63
N ASP A 217 5.67 -39.07 -13.42
CA ASP A 217 4.41 -39.77 -13.12
C ASP A 217 3.41 -38.84 -12.42
N LEU A 218 3.09 -37.75 -13.13
CA LEU A 218 2.25 -36.65 -12.64
C LEU A 218 0.93 -37.13 -12.00
N ILE A 219 0.21 -38.06 -12.61
CA ILE A 219 -1.08 -38.52 -12.11
C ILE A 219 -0.92 -39.22 -10.75
N ASN A 220 0.11 -40.04 -10.59
CA ASN A 220 0.40 -40.67 -9.30
C ASN A 220 0.80 -39.61 -8.27
N TRP A 221 1.67 -38.66 -8.66
CA TRP A 221 2.08 -37.57 -7.77
C TRP A 221 0.89 -36.77 -7.25
N LEU A 222 -0.12 -36.49 -8.09
CA LEU A 222 -1.30 -35.73 -7.68
C LEU A 222 -2.25 -36.54 -6.77
N ASN A 223 -2.31 -37.86 -6.92
CA ASN A 223 -3.20 -38.73 -6.14
C ASN A 223 -2.58 -39.24 -4.84
N ASP A 224 -1.26 -39.39 -4.79
CA ASP A 224 -0.50 -39.90 -3.65
C ASP A 224 0.68 -38.97 -3.34
N THR A 225 0.59 -38.28 -2.21
CA THR A 225 1.63 -37.37 -1.72
C THR A 225 2.95 -38.09 -1.44
N GLU A 226 2.92 -39.37 -1.03
CA GLU A 226 4.14 -40.13 -0.74
C GLU A 226 4.93 -40.48 -2.01
N SER A 227 4.24 -40.56 -3.16
CA SER A 227 4.87 -40.80 -4.46
C SER A 227 5.49 -39.55 -5.09
N THR A 228 5.24 -38.37 -4.51
CA THR A 228 5.68 -37.08 -5.08
C THR A 228 7.17 -36.87 -4.82
N PRO A 229 7.97 -36.52 -5.85
CA PRO A 229 9.37 -36.14 -5.68
C PRO A 229 9.57 -35.02 -4.65
N GLU A 230 10.76 -34.94 -4.06
CA GLU A 230 11.11 -33.83 -3.17
C GLU A 230 10.97 -32.48 -3.89
N ASN A 231 10.53 -31.45 -3.15
CA ASN A 231 10.21 -30.15 -3.72
C ASN A 231 11.40 -29.52 -4.48
N ASP A 232 12.64 -29.70 -3.99
CA ASP A 232 13.85 -29.21 -4.66
C ASP A 232 14.03 -29.81 -6.05
N ALA A 233 13.65 -31.08 -6.25
CA ALA A 233 13.66 -31.73 -7.55
C ALA A 233 12.56 -31.17 -8.46
N LEU A 234 11.35 -30.97 -7.93
CA LEU A 234 10.24 -30.39 -8.70
C LEU A 234 10.46 -28.92 -9.06
N LEU A 235 11.21 -28.16 -8.26
CA LEU A 235 11.58 -26.77 -8.55
C LEU A 235 12.55 -26.67 -9.74
N ALA A 236 13.28 -27.73 -10.06
CA ALA A 236 14.17 -27.74 -11.21
C ALA A 236 13.38 -27.43 -12.49
N ILE A 237 13.91 -26.49 -13.29
CA ILE A 237 13.24 -25.98 -14.50
C ILE A 237 12.71 -27.02 -15.49
N PRO A 238 13.28 -28.23 -15.67
CA PRO A 238 12.68 -29.22 -16.58
C PRO A 238 11.31 -29.71 -16.11
N TYR A 239 11.06 -29.75 -14.79
CA TYR A 239 9.75 -30.07 -14.21
C TYR A 239 8.88 -28.81 -14.07
N SER A 240 9.44 -27.75 -13.47
CA SER A 240 8.65 -26.56 -13.12
C SER A 240 8.19 -25.74 -14.32
N CYS A 241 8.99 -25.61 -15.39
CA CYS A 241 8.58 -24.90 -16.61
C CYS A 241 7.25 -25.43 -17.18
N PRO A 242 7.16 -26.72 -17.59
CA PRO A 242 5.93 -27.25 -18.16
C PRO A 242 4.79 -27.34 -17.13
N LEU A 243 5.05 -27.73 -15.88
CA LEU A 243 3.98 -27.89 -14.89
C LEU A 243 3.33 -26.56 -14.45
N ILE A 244 4.08 -25.46 -14.40
CA ILE A 244 3.50 -24.12 -14.17
C ILE A 244 2.56 -23.73 -15.32
N CYS A 245 2.91 -24.05 -16.57
CA CYS A 245 2.01 -23.86 -17.71
C CYS A 245 0.75 -24.73 -17.60
N VAL A 246 0.90 -25.98 -17.14
CA VAL A 246 -0.24 -26.88 -16.88
C VAL A 246 -1.18 -26.27 -15.84
N ILE A 247 -0.67 -25.72 -14.73
CA ILE A 247 -1.50 -25.03 -13.71
C ILE A 247 -2.32 -23.91 -14.34
N GLN A 248 -1.67 -23.06 -15.14
CA GLN A 248 -2.31 -21.92 -15.80
C GLN A 248 -3.39 -22.36 -16.78
N LEU A 249 -3.10 -23.38 -17.59
CA LEU A 249 -4.04 -23.97 -18.54
C LEU A 249 -5.21 -24.62 -17.80
N CYS A 250 -4.96 -25.32 -16.69
CA CYS A 250 -6.01 -25.90 -15.84
C CYS A 250 -6.95 -24.85 -15.28
N HIS A 251 -6.44 -23.71 -14.76
CA HIS A 251 -7.31 -22.61 -14.33
C HIS A 251 -8.14 -22.04 -15.48
N TYR A 252 -7.58 -21.94 -16.68
CA TYR A 252 -8.30 -21.49 -17.87
C TYR A 252 -9.38 -22.50 -18.33
N ILE A 253 -9.09 -23.82 -18.26
CA ILE A 253 -10.05 -24.90 -18.53
C ILE A 253 -11.21 -24.83 -17.54
N VAL A 254 -10.92 -24.78 -16.23
CA VAL A 254 -11.92 -24.68 -15.16
C VAL A 254 -12.80 -23.47 -15.40
N THR A 255 -12.21 -22.31 -15.68
CA THR A 255 -12.95 -21.08 -15.97
C THR A 255 -13.89 -21.24 -17.17
N SER A 256 -13.39 -21.79 -18.29
CA SER A 256 -14.18 -21.99 -19.51
C SER A 256 -15.34 -22.98 -19.29
N LYS A 257 -15.07 -24.13 -18.64
CA LYS A 257 -16.09 -25.15 -18.36
C LYS A 257 -17.17 -24.65 -17.41
N LEU A 258 -16.81 -23.93 -16.35
CA LEU A 258 -17.76 -23.38 -15.38
C LEU A 258 -18.66 -22.32 -16.01
N LEU A 259 -18.12 -21.48 -16.88
CA LEU A 259 -18.90 -20.53 -17.67
C LEU A 259 -19.79 -21.21 -18.73
N GLY A 260 -19.55 -22.48 -19.04
CA GLY A 260 -20.30 -23.24 -20.04
C GLY A 260 -19.98 -22.83 -21.48
N VAL A 261 -18.78 -22.29 -21.73
CA VAL A 261 -18.36 -21.77 -23.05
C VAL A 261 -17.03 -22.39 -23.50
N SER A 262 -16.74 -22.29 -24.78
CA SER A 262 -15.45 -22.75 -25.32
C SER A 262 -14.29 -21.86 -24.83
N PRO A 263 -13.06 -22.40 -24.79
CA PRO A 263 -11.84 -21.62 -24.55
C PRO A 263 -11.70 -20.42 -25.49
N GLY A 264 -12.18 -20.52 -26.74
CA GLY A 264 -12.14 -19.44 -27.71
C GLY A 264 -13.20 -18.37 -27.49
N GLU A 265 -14.36 -18.74 -26.97
CA GLU A 265 -15.40 -17.81 -26.53
C GLU A 265 -14.91 -16.98 -25.34
N VAL A 266 -14.29 -17.60 -24.32
CA VAL A 266 -13.64 -16.84 -23.22
C VAL A 266 -12.61 -15.87 -23.77
N ARG A 267 -11.73 -16.34 -24.65
CA ARG A 267 -10.69 -15.50 -25.26
C ARG A 267 -11.28 -14.35 -26.09
N SER A 268 -12.42 -14.54 -26.74
CA SER A 268 -13.09 -13.47 -27.50
C SER A 268 -13.60 -12.32 -26.63
N LEU A 269 -13.81 -12.57 -25.34
CA LEU A 269 -14.21 -11.58 -24.34
C LEU A 269 -13.01 -10.84 -23.74
N LEU A 270 -11.79 -11.30 -24.02
CA LEU A 270 -10.56 -10.64 -23.60
C LEU A 270 -10.12 -9.63 -24.67
N SER A 271 -9.79 -8.42 -24.22
CA SER A 271 -9.25 -7.36 -25.08
C SER A 271 -7.77 -7.54 -25.44
N GLY A 272 -7.07 -8.43 -24.71
CA GLY A 272 -5.67 -8.77 -24.92
C GLY A 272 -5.18 -9.71 -23.83
N THR A 273 -3.93 -10.14 -23.95
CA THR A 273 -3.28 -11.02 -22.97
C THR A 273 -1.76 -10.79 -22.95
N THR A 274 -1.10 -11.18 -21.87
CA THR A 274 0.37 -11.25 -21.78
C THR A 274 0.77 -12.20 -20.65
N GLY A 275 2.06 -12.47 -20.47
CA GLY A 275 2.51 -13.28 -19.36
C GLY A 275 3.89 -12.88 -18.91
N HIS A 276 4.13 -12.96 -17.61
CA HIS A 276 5.42 -12.64 -17.01
C HIS A 276 6.40 -13.80 -17.21
N SER A 277 7.58 -13.50 -17.75
CA SER A 277 8.59 -14.51 -18.08
C SER A 277 7.99 -15.66 -18.91
N GLN A 278 8.07 -16.91 -18.44
CA GLN A 278 7.51 -18.08 -19.15
C GLN A 278 5.99 -18.06 -19.35
N GLY A 279 5.22 -17.31 -18.55
CA GLY A 279 3.76 -17.22 -18.70
C GLY A 279 3.34 -16.68 -20.06
N LEU A 280 4.24 -15.99 -20.77
CA LEU A 280 4.00 -15.48 -22.12
C LEU A 280 3.68 -16.61 -23.12
N VAL A 281 4.23 -17.82 -22.93
CA VAL A 281 3.93 -18.98 -23.80
C VAL A 281 2.46 -19.37 -23.65
N THR A 282 1.96 -19.45 -22.43
CA THR A 282 0.54 -19.72 -22.15
C THR A 282 -0.36 -18.62 -22.70
N ALA A 283 0.07 -17.36 -22.60
CA ALA A 283 -0.66 -16.23 -23.17
C ALA A 283 -0.83 -16.36 -24.70
N VAL A 284 0.23 -16.75 -25.42
CA VAL A 284 0.18 -17.01 -26.87
C VAL A 284 -0.72 -18.21 -27.19
N ALA A 285 -0.62 -19.28 -26.41
CA ALA A 285 -1.46 -20.47 -26.58
C ALA A 285 -2.94 -20.11 -26.44
N VAL A 286 -3.33 -19.45 -25.34
CA VAL A 286 -4.69 -18.98 -25.08
C VAL A 286 -5.18 -18.01 -26.15
N ALA A 287 -4.34 -17.09 -26.62
CA ALA A 287 -4.70 -16.19 -27.71
C ALA A 287 -5.00 -16.93 -29.03
N SER A 288 -4.50 -18.17 -29.19
CA SER A 288 -4.57 -18.95 -30.43
C SER A 288 -5.63 -20.06 -30.46
N VAL A 289 -6.37 -20.30 -29.37
CA VAL A 289 -7.39 -21.38 -29.29
C VAL A 289 -8.65 -21.03 -30.10
N ASP A 290 -9.69 -21.87 -30.11
CA ASP A 290 -11.01 -21.54 -30.68
C ASP A 290 -12.08 -22.45 -30.08
N SER A 291 -11.90 -23.75 -30.28
CA SER A 291 -12.68 -24.84 -29.69
C SER A 291 -11.87 -25.59 -28.63
N TRP A 292 -12.53 -26.51 -27.92
CA TRP A 292 -11.86 -27.47 -27.04
C TRP A 292 -10.79 -28.32 -27.76
N SER A 293 -11.03 -28.72 -29.01
CA SER A 293 -10.05 -29.49 -29.79
C SER A 293 -8.81 -28.68 -30.13
N SER A 294 -8.99 -27.43 -30.56
CA SER A 294 -7.86 -26.52 -30.83
C SER A 294 -7.13 -26.13 -29.55
N PHE A 295 -7.84 -26.01 -28.42
CA PHE A 295 -7.25 -25.75 -27.12
C PHE A 295 -6.27 -26.85 -26.74
N GLU A 296 -6.66 -28.12 -26.86
CA GLU A 296 -5.78 -29.26 -26.55
C GLU A 296 -4.48 -29.22 -27.38
N ILE A 297 -4.60 -28.92 -28.69
CA ILE A 297 -3.45 -28.81 -29.59
C ILE A 297 -2.51 -27.68 -29.14
N GLU A 298 -3.03 -26.47 -28.94
CA GLU A 298 -2.20 -25.32 -28.56
C GLU A 298 -1.65 -25.42 -27.12
N ALA A 299 -2.41 -26.03 -26.21
CA ALA A 299 -1.99 -26.31 -24.84
C ALA A 299 -0.81 -27.30 -24.81
N LEU A 300 -0.91 -28.43 -25.54
CA LEU A 300 0.18 -29.40 -25.60
C LEU A 300 1.41 -28.85 -26.31
N LYS A 301 1.26 -27.97 -27.31
CA LYS A 301 2.38 -27.22 -27.90
C LYS A 301 3.05 -26.31 -26.87
N ALA A 302 2.29 -25.60 -26.04
CA ALA A 302 2.85 -24.75 -24.99
C ALA A 302 3.66 -25.57 -23.96
N VAL A 303 3.13 -26.73 -23.55
CA VAL A 303 3.83 -27.68 -22.66
C VAL A 303 5.10 -28.20 -23.31
N GLU A 304 5.05 -28.62 -24.58
CA GLU A 304 6.21 -29.10 -25.34
C GLU A 304 7.29 -28.03 -25.52
N PHE A 305 6.91 -26.79 -25.83
CA PHE A 305 7.84 -25.68 -25.92
C PHE A 305 8.56 -25.45 -24.58
N LEU A 306 7.82 -25.44 -23.47
CA LEU A 306 8.38 -25.22 -22.13
C LEU A 306 9.19 -26.40 -21.61
N PHE A 307 8.88 -27.62 -22.06
CA PHE A 307 9.72 -28.80 -21.85
C PHE A 307 11.11 -28.59 -22.49
N TYR A 308 11.18 -28.26 -23.79
CA TYR A 308 12.46 -28.02 -24.45
C TYR A 308 13.22 -26.84 -23.85
N LEU A 309 12.52 -25.75 -23.52
CA LEU A 309 13.10 -24.60 -22.82
C LEU A 309 13.73 -25.03 -21.48
N GLY A 310 13.00 -25.77 -20.64
CA GLY A 310 13.47 -26.25 -19.34
C GLY A 310 14.69 -27.18 -19.46
N VAL A 311 14.64 -28.17 -20.36
CA VAL A 311 15.75 -29.12 -20.57
C VAL A 311 17.00 -28.38 -21.07
N ARG A 312 16.87 -27.58 -22.14
CA ARG A 312 18.04 -26.95 -22.76
C ARG A 312 18.62 -25.80 -21.94
N CYS A 313 17.80 -25.06 -21.18
CA CYS A 313 18.32 -24.03 -20.27
C CYS A 313 19.08 -24.65 -19.09
N LEU A 314 18.64 -25.81 -18.56
CA LEU A 314 19.40 -26.53 -17.53
C LEU A 314 20.72 -27.05 -18.09
N GLN A 315 20.72 -27.59 -19.31
CA GLN A 315 21.95 -28.06 -19.96
C GLN A 315 22.92 -26.90 -20.28
N ALA A 316 22.41 -25.72 -20.63
CA ALA A 316 23.23 -24.54 -20.88
C ALA A 316 23.84 -23.96 -19.60
N TYR A 317 23.08 -23.95 -18.51
CA TYR A 317 23.54 -23.52 -17.20
C TYR A 317 23.02 -24.45 -16.09
N PRO A 318 23.78 -25.51 -15.74
CA PRO A 318 23.41 -26.41 -14.67
C PRO A 318 23.38 -25.71 -13.30
N SER A 319 22.54 -26.19 -12.39
CA SER A 319 22.49 -25.64 -11.03
C SER A 319 23.84 -25.81 -10.32
N THR A 320 24.35 -24.71 -9.78
CA THR A 320 25.64 -24.67 -9.07
C THR A 320 25.44 -24.69 -7.57
N THR A 321 26.19 -25.51 -6.85
CA THR A 321 26.17 -25.54 -5.39
C THR A 321 27.12 -24.50 -4.81
N LEU A 322 26.64 -23.72 -3.84
CA LEU A 322 27.46 -22.82 -3.04
C LEU A 322 28.01 -23.52 -1.80
N ALA A 323 29.12 -22.99 -1.24
CA ALA A 323 29.66 -23.52 0.01
C ALA A 323 28.59 -23.46 1.13
N PRO A 324 28.43 -24.51 1.95
CA PRO A 324 27.41 -24.54 3.01
C PRO A 324 27.47 -23.34 3.96
N SER A 325 28.66 -22.79 4.19
CA SER A 325 28.85 -21.56 4.99
C SER A 325 28.19 -20.33 4.37
N SER A 326 28.25 -20.17 3.04
CA SER A 326 27.62 -19.05 2.33
C SER A 326 26.10 -19.20 2.27
N VAL A 327 25.61 -20.42 2.09
CA VAL A 327 24.17 -20.72 2.15
C VAL A 327 23.62 -20.39 3.53
N LYS A 328 24.28 -20.88 4.59
CA LYS A 328 23.89 -20.60 5.96
C LYS A 328 23.90 -19.10 6.27
N ASP A 329 24.96 -18.39 5.89
CA ASP A 329 25.05 -16.94 6.08
C ASP A 329 23.92 -16.18 5.37
N SER A 330 23.56 -16.55 4.14
CA SER A 330 22.43 -15.97 3.40
C SER A 330 21.09 -16.17 4.14
N ILE A 331 20.84 -17.39 4.63
CA ILE A 331 19.62 -17.74 5.37
C ILE A 331 19.55 -16.99 6.70
N ASP A 332 20.65 -16.98 7.47
CA ASP A 332 20.75 -16.31 8.77
C ASP A 332 20.50 -14.78 8.66
N ASN A 333 20.73 -14.19 7.48
CA ASN A 333 20.45 -12.78 7.17
C ASN A 333 19.09 -12.54 6.51
N GLY A 334 18.23 -13.56 6.40
CA GLY A 334 16.88 -13.45 5.85
C GLY A 334 16.81 -13.26 4.34
N GLU A 335 17.87 -13.64 3.61
CA GLU A 335 17.97 -13.48 2.15
C GLU A 335 17.44 -14.70 1.38
N GLY A 336 17.18 -15.80 2.08
CA GLY A 336 16.77 -17.08 1.50
C GLY A 336 17.94 -17.90 0.96
N GLN A 337 17.62 -19.04 0.35
CA GLN A 337 18.61 -19.93 -0.26
C GLN A 337 19.17 -19.30 -1.55
N PRO A 338 20.50 -19.15 -1.69
CA PRO A 338 21.09 -18.56 -2.87
C PRO A 338 20.70 -19.29 -4.16
N GLY A 339 20.20 -18.51 -5.12
CA GLY A 339 19.84 -18.94 -6.45
C GLY A 339 20.32 -17.95 -7.51
N PRO A 340 20.07 -18.24 -8.80
CA PRO A 340 20.52 -17.42 -9.92
C PRO A 340 19.70 -16.14 -10.13
N MET A 341 18.66 -15.89 -9.32
CA MET A 341 17.81 -14.70 -9.41
C MET A 341 17.54 -14.10 -8.02
N LEU A 342 17.82 -12.81 -7.86
CA LEU A 342 17.70 -12.05 -6.62
C LEU A 342 16.67 -10.93 -6.78
N SER A 343 15.56 -10.98 -6.04
CA SER A 343 14.58 -9.89 -5.99
C SER A 343 15.03 -8.80 -5.02
N ILE A 344 15.02 -7.55 -5.46
CA ILE A 344 15.33 -6.35 -4.68
C ILE A 344 14.12 -5.43 -4.73
N ARG A 345 13.54 -5.13 -3.56
CA ARG A 345 12.36 -4.26 -3.40
C ARG A 345 12.73 -3.03 -2.60
N ASP A 346 12.01 -1.93 -2.84
CA ASP A 346 12.16 -0.61 -2.22
C ASP A 346 13.40 0.18 -2.63
N LEU A 347 14.14 -0.23 -3.66
CA LEU A 347 15.19 0.56 -4.31
C LEU A 347 14.78 0.92 -5.74
N THR A 348 15.17 2.10 -6.23
CA THR A 348 14.96 2.47 -7.63
C THR A 348 15.88 1.69 -8.56
N TYR A 349 15.53 1.65 -9.85
CA TYR A 349 16.37 1.07 -10.88
C TYR A 349 17.81 1.61 -10.82
N GLU A 350 17.99 2.93 -10.74
CA GLU A 350 19.30 3.60 -10.72
C GLU A 350 20.10 3.25 -9.47
N GLN A 351 19.43 3.13 -8.31
CA GLN A 351 20.08 2.72 -7.06
C GLN A 351 20.62 1.30 -7.18
N VAL A 352 19.84 0.37 -7.75
CA VAL A 352 20.26 -1.03 -7.94
C VAL A 352 21.38 -1.13 -8.98
N THR A 353 21.28 -0.42 -10.10
CA THR A 353 22.35 -0.36 -11.11
C THR A 353 23.69 0.07 -10.51
N LYS A 354 23.69 1.07 -9.62
CA LYS A 354 24.91 1.51 -8.92
C LYS A 354 25.57 0.39 -8.10
N PHE A 355 24.78 -0.42 -7.39
CA PHE A 355 25.31 -1.56 -6.63
C PHE A 355 25.82 -2.68 -7.56
N ILE A 356 25.10 -2.92 -8.67
CA ILE A 356 25.51 -3.89 -9.70
C ILE A 356 26.85 -3.47 -10.32
N ASP A 357 27.01 -2.21 -10.71
CA ASP A 357 28.24 -1.71 -11.33
C ASP A 357 29.44 -1.87 -10.39
N GLN A 358 29.26 -1.55 -9.10
CA GLN A 358 30.28 -1.77 -8.07
C GLN A 358 30.67 -3.24 -7.95
N THR A 359 29.68 -4.15 -7.96
CA THR A 359 29.94 -5.59 -7.88
C THR A 359 30.62 -6.10 -9.15
N ASN A 360 30.14 -5.71 -10.34
CA ASN A 360 30.64 -6.15 -11.64
C ASN A 360 32.06 -5.66 -11.95
N GLN A 361 32.52 -4.55 -11.36
CA GLN A 361 33.91 -4.09 -11.47
C GLN A 361 34.93 -5.13 -10.98
N HIS A 362 34.53 -6.02 -10.08
CA HIS A 362 35.38 -7.07 -9.52
C HIS A 362 35.16 -8.45 -10.16
N LEU A 363 34.26 -8.57 -11.15
CA LEU A 363 33.87 -9.83 -11.75
C LEU A 363 34.28 -9.91 -13.23
N PRO A 364 34.75 -11.09 -13.71
CA PRO A 364 34.92 -11.33 -15.13
C PRO A 364 33.55 -11.34 -15.84
N GLU A 365 33.53 -11.13 -17.15
CA GLU A 365 32.31 -11.01 -17.94
C GLU A 365 31.34 -12.20 -17.76
N SER A 366 31.86 -13.43 -17.73
CA SER A 366 31.08 -14.65 -17.52
C SER A 366 30.43 -14.77 -16.14
N LYS A 367 30.80 -13.91 -15.18
CA LYS A 367 30.24 -13.87 -13.83
C LYS A 367 29.46 -12.60 -13.52
N ARG A 368 29.32 -11.69 -14.47
CA ARG A 368 28.58 -10.44 -14.24
C ARG A 368 27.11 -10.70 -13.97
N VAL A 369 26.54 -9.84 -13.14
CA VAL A 369 25.11 -9.82 -12.81
C VAL A 369 24.44 -8.65 -13.50
N GLY A 370 23.15 -8.76 -13.81
CA GLY A 370 22.40 -7.70 -14.50
C GLY A 370 20.93 -7.71 -14.12
N ILE A 371 20.25 -6.57 -14.30
CA ILE A 371 18.81 -6.47 -14.08
C ILE A 371 18.10 -7.25 -15.18
N SER A 372 17.28 -8.22 -14.78
CA SER A 372 16.55 -9.13 -15.65
C SER A 372 15.05 -8.82 -15.68
N LEU A 373 14.48 -8.43 -14.54
CA LEU A 373 13.06 -8.10 -14.43
C LEU A 373 12.92 -6.72 -13.79
N VAL A 374 12.25 -5.80 -14.49
CA VAL A 374 11.77 -4.54 -13.94
C VAL A 374 10.27 -4.72 -13.65
N ASN A 375 9.99 -5.25 -12.46
CA ASN A 375 8.63 -5.60 -12.05
C ASN A 375 7.80 -4.38 -11.66
N GLY A 376 8.43 -3.28 -11.26
CA GLY A 376 7.79 -2.00 -10.96
C GLY A 376 8.85 -0.95 -10.61
N ALA A 377 8.44 0.30 -10.39
CA ALA A 377 9.34 1.43 -10.12
C ALA A 377 10.39 1.18 -9.02
N ARG A 378 10.05 0.37 -8.00
CA ARG A 378 10.94 -0.02 -6.89
C ARG A 378 10.98 -1.52 -6.62
N ASN A 379 10.73 -2.34 -7.64
CA ASN A 379 10.79 -3.79 -7.53
C ASN A 379 11.49 -4.35 -8.77
N VAL A 380 12.72 -4.81 -8.59
CA VAL A 380 13.53 -5.36 -9.67
C VAL A 380 14.09 -6.72 -9.29
N VAL A 381 14.47 -7.50 -10.28
CA VAL A 381 15.17 -8.77 -10.11
C VAL A 381 16.49 -8.70 -10.85
N VAL A 382 17.55 -9.18 -10.19
CA VAL A 382 18.91 -9.25 -10.73
C VAL A 382 19.23 -10.72 -10.98
N THR A 383 19.68 -11.03 -12.19
CA THR A 383 20.09 -12.39 -12.58
C THR A 383 21.60 -12.49 -12.74
N GLY A 384 22.17 -13.64 -12.36
CA GLY A 384 23.55 -14.02 -12.63
C GLY A 384 23.94 -15.27 -11.85
N PRO A 385 25.24 -15.62 -11.79
CA PRO A 385 25.66 -16.78 -11.01
C PRO A 385 25.32 -16.61 -9.52
N PRO A 386 24.84 -17.66 -8.82
CA PRO A 386 24.46 -17.56 -7.40
C PRO A 386 25.56 -16.98 -6.51
N GLU A 387 26.83 -17.33 -6.76
CA GLU A 387 28.00 -16.79 -6.06
C GLU A 387 28.17 -15.27 -6.22
N SER A 388 27.84 -14.74 -7.40
CA SER A 388 27.99 -13.33 -7.74
C SER A 388 26.85 -12.51 -7.15
N LEU A 389 25.63 -13.07 -7.15
CA LEU A 389 24.48 -12.48 -6.48
C LEU A 389 24.61 -12.49 -4.95
N TYR A 390 25.23 -13.53 -4.38
CA TYR A 390 25.62 -13.51 -2.97
C TYR A 390 26.61 -12.38 -2.67
N GLY A 391 27.62 -12.18 -3.53
CA GLY A 391 28.54 -11.03 -3.46
C GLY A 391 27.82 -9.67 -3.53
N LEU A 392 26.81 -9.55 -4.39
CA LEU A 392 25.94 -8.37 -4.44
C LEU A 392 25.18 -8.18 -3.12
N ASN A 393 24.59 -9.22 -2.55
CA ASN A 393 23.92 -9.15 -1.24
C ASN A 393 24.86 -8.70 -0.13
N LEU A 394 26.10 -9.20 -0.07
CA LEU A 394 27.10 -8.72 0.90
C LEU A 394 27.36 -7.21 0.78
N ASN A 395 27.35 -6.66 -0.43
CA ASN A 395 27.44 -5.21 -0.65
C ASN A 395 26.17 -4.49 -0.17
N LEU A 396 25.00 -5.00 -0.55
CA LEU A 396 23.69 -4.47 -0.14
C LEU A 396 23.53 -4.43 1.39
N ARG A 397 23.98 -5.48 2.11
CA ARG A 397 23.94 -5.52 3.59
C ARG A 397 24.66 -4.35 4.23
N LYS A 398 25.77 -3.87 3.65
CA LYS A 398 26.53 -2.72 4.19
C LYS A 398 25.73 -1.42 4.10
N ALA A 399 24.92 -1.27 3.05
CA ALA A 399 24.07 -0.10 2.83
C ALA A 399 22.70 -0.19 3.53
N LYS A 400 22.22 -1.41 3.78
CA LYS A 400 20.91 -1.69 4.38
C LYS A 400 20.85 -1.27 5.84
N ALA A 401 19.74 -0.65 6.23
CA ALA A 401 19.41 -0.41 7.62
C ALA A 401 19.06 -1.74 8.33
N PRO A 402 19.59 -2.01 9.53
CA PRO A 402 19.11 -3.11 10.36
C PRO A 402 17.61 -3.02 10.60
N SER A 403 16.94 -4.17 10.66
CA SER A 403 15.52 -4.25 10.99
C SER A 403 15.27 -3.60 12.36
N GLY A 404 14.29 -2.69 12.41
CA GLY A 404 13.95 -1.97 13.65
C GLY A 404 14.86 -0.79 14.00
N LEU A 405 15.85 -0.44 13.16
CA LEU A 405 16.63 0.79 13.37
C LEU A 405 15.71 2.02 13.25
N GLU A 406 15.54 2.72 14.36
CA GLU A 406 14.78 3.97 14.43
C GLU A 406 15.59 5.11 13.82
N GLN A 407 15.10 5.67 12.71
CA GLN A 407 15.77 6.75 11.98
C GLN A 407 14.88 8.00 11.84
N SER A 408 13.77 8.10 12.60
CA SER A 408 12.82 9.22 12.46
C SER A 408 13.44 10.56 12.90
N ARG A 409 14.46 10.51 13.77
CA ARG A 409 15.25 11.66 14.24
C ARG A 409 16.50 11.95 13.38
N VAL A 410 16.72 11.18 12.31
CA VAL A 410 17.83 11.39 11.35
C VAL A 410 17.27 12.07 10.09
N PRO A 411 17.90 13.15 9.59
CA PRO A 411 17.50 13.78 8.33
C PRO A 411 17.39 12.75 7.20
N PHE A 412 16.34 12.84 6.38
CA PHE A 412 15.98 11.81 5.41
C PHE A 412 17.14 11.39 4.50
N SER A 413 17.89 12.35 3.95
CA SER A 413 19.04 12.08 3.06
C SER A 413 20.23 11.40 3.73
N GLU A 414 20.34 11.47 5.07
CA GLU A 414 21.41 10.84 5.86
C GLU A 414 21.00 9.44 6.40
N ARG A 415 19.76 8.98 6.14
CA ARG A 415 19.26 7.67 6.59
C ARG A 415 19.93 6.53 5.83
N LYS A 416 20.17 5.42 6.52
CA LYS A 416 20.46 4.14 5.87
C LYS A 416 19.24 3.68 5.06
N LEU A 417 19.50 3.10 3.89
CA LEU A 417 18.46 2.62 2.99
C LEU A 417 17.70 1.47 3.63
N LYS A 418 16.37 1.55 3.64
CA LYS A 418 15.48 0.47 4.09
C LYS A 418 14.92 -0.23 2.85
N PHE A 419 15.32 -1.48 2.64
CA PHE A 419 14.92 -2.27 1.49
C PHE A 419 15.02 -3.77 1.79
N SER A 420 14.41 -4.61 0.96
CA SER A 420 14.52 -6.07 1.05
C SER A 420 15.22 -6.63 -0.17
N SER A 421 16.16 -7.57 0.03
CA SER A 421 16.74 -8.39 -1.02
C SER A 421 16.57 -9.87 -0.63
N ARG A 422 15.96 -10.67 -1.50
CA ARG A 422 15.69 -12.10 -1.25
C ARG A 422 15.82 -12.89 -2.55
N PHE A 423 16.48 -14.04 -2.49
CA PHE A 423 16.57 -14.96 -3.61
C PHE A 423 15.20 -15.55 -3.96
N LEU A 424 14.94 -15.72 -5.25
CA LEU A 424 13.73 -16.36 -5.75
C LEU A 424 13.93 -17.88 -5.81
N PRO A 425 12.89 -18.69 -5.56
CA PRO A 425 12.94 -20.15 -5.66
C PRO A 425 12.93 -20.59 -7.13
N ILE A 426 14.03 -20.31 -7.84
CA ILE A 426 14.21 -20.57 -9.27
C ILE A 426 15.58 -21.21 -9.46
N SER A 427 15.70 -22.23 -10.31
CA SER A 427 16.97 -22.96 -10.48
C SER A 427 17.81 -22.54 -11.70
N SER A 428 17.33 -21.59 -12.52
CA SER A 428 17.96 -21.13 -13.76
C SER A 428 18.05 -19.61 -13.90
N PRO A 429 19.13 -19.06 -14.51
CA PRO A 429 19.31 -17.62 -14.70
C PRO A 429 18.52 -17.08 -15.90
N PHE A 430 17.19 -17.05 -15.83
CA PHE A 430 16.36 -16.49 -16.92
C PHE A 430 16.65 -15.01 -17.21
N HIS A 431 16.43 -14.63 -18.46
CA HIS A 431 16.67 -13.27 -18.98
C HIS A 431 18.13 -12.81 -18.79
N SER A 432 19.07 -13.67 -19.18
CA SER A 432 20.51 -13.44 -19.04
C SER A 432 21.29 -14.04 -20.19
N GLN A 433 22.43 -13.43 -20.50
CA GLN A 433 23.39 -13.94 -21.48
C GLN A 433 23.91 -15.35 -21.15
N LEU A 434 23.79 -15.79 -19.88
CA LEU A 434 24.12 -17.14 -19.45
C LEU A 434 23.32 -18.23 -20.18
N LEU A 435 22.14 -17.91 -20.70
CA LEU A 435 21.28 -18.85 -21.42
C LEU A 435 21.41 -18.76 -22.95
N LEU A 436 22.30 -17.92 -23.47
CA LEU A 436 22.56 -17.82 -24.91
C LEU A 436 22.86 -19.18 -25.58
N PRO A 437 23.63 -20.10 -24.97
CA PRO A 437 23.88 -21.41 -25.56
C PRO A 437 22.62 -22.29 -25.71
N ALA A 438 21.55 -22.03 -24.94
CA ALA A 438 20.32 -22.80 -25.02
C ALA A 438 19.52 -22.47 -26.29
N LYS A 439 19.60 -21.22 -26.78
CA LYS A 439 18.74 -20.71 -27.87
C LYS A 439 18.78 -21.59 -29.11
N GLU A 440 19.98 -21.90 -29.61
CA GLU A 440 20.12 -22.68 -30.85
C GLU A 440 19.63 -24.13 -30.68
N ARG A 441 19.87 -24.73 -29.50
CA ARG A 441 19.38 -26.08 -29.19
C ARG A 441 17.86 -26.13 -29.15
N ILE A 442 17.23 -25.19 -28.47
CA ILE A 442 15.77 -25.08 -28.42
C ILE A 442 15.22 -24.91 -29.84
N LEU A 443 15.79 -24.01 -30.65
CA LEU A 443 15.36 -23.83 -32.03
C LEU A 443 15.45 -25.11 -32.87
N ASN A 444 16.49 -25.92 -32.68
CA ASN A 444 16.65 -27.19 -33.37
C ASN A 444 15.62 -28.23 -32.89
N ASP A 445 15.33 -28.29 -31.60
CA ASP A 445 14.26 -29.14 -31.05
C ASP A 445 12.88 -28.75 -31.59
N LEU A 446 12.58 -27.45 -31.64
CA LEU A 446 11.31 -26.93 -32.18
C LEU A 446 11.17 -27.25 -33.68
N LYS A 447 12.25 -27.13 -34.46
CA LYS A 447 12.24 -27.52 -35.88
C LYS A 447 12.02 -29.02 -36.05
N SER A 448 12.68 -29.84 -35.23
CA SER A 448 12.62 -31.30 -35.30
C SER A 448 11.25 -31.84 -34.89
N SER A 449 10.58 -31.19 -33.93
CA SER A 449 9.21 -31.47 -33.49
C SER A 449 8.14 -30.80 -34.35
N ASN A 450 8.52 -30.00 -35.35
CA ASN A 450 7.63 -29.18 -36.18
C ASN A 450 6.72 -28.26 -35.33
N LEU A 451 7.26 -27.72 -34.24
CA LEU A 451 6.56 -26.83 -33.32
C LEU A 451 6.70 -25.38 -33.76
N GLU A 452 5.58 -24.77 -34.13
CA GLU A 452 5.48 -23.35 -34.44
C GLU A 452 4.18 -22.74 -33.89
N PHE A 453 4.28 -21.51 -33.38
CA PHE A 453 3.13 -20.67 -33.08
C PHE A 453 2.84 -19.76 -34.28
N LYS A 454 1.82 -20.11 -35.05
CA LYS A 454 1.44 -19.35 -36.24
C LYS A 454 0.82 -18.02 -35.83
N GLN A 455 1.43 -16.92 -36.28
CA GLN A 455 0.93 -15.57 -36.07
C GLN A 455 -0.52 -15.39 -36.52
N SER A 456 -0.94 -16.05 -37.59
CA SER A 456 -2.32 -16.02 -38.11
C SER A 456 -3.36 -16.61 -37.15
N ASN A 457 -2.94 -17.46 -36.21
CA ASN A 457 -3.85 -18.09 -35.25
C ASN A 457 -4.10 -17.21 -34.03
N ILE A 458 -3.23 -16.23 -33.75
CA ILE A 458 -3.32 -15.35 -32.58
C ILE A 458 -4.45 -14.33 -32.81
N ALA A 459 -5.60 -14.56 -32.17
CA ALA A 459 -6.82 -13.79 -32.42
C ALA A 459 -6.89 -12.45 -31.67
N ILE A 460 -6.23 -12.33 -30.52
CA ILE A 460 -6.21 -11.13 -29.67
C ILE A 460 -4.78 -10.61 -29.47
N PRO A 461 -4.57 -9.32 -29.14
CA PRO A 461 -3.25 -8.79 -28.86
C PRO A 461 -2.53 -9.60 -27.78
N VAL A 462 -1.28 -9.98 -28.04
CA VAL A 462 -0.39 -10.55 -27.03
C VAL A 462 0.76 -9.59 -26.81
N TYR A 463 0.86 -9.00 -25.62
CA TYR A 463 1.84 -7.94 -25.37
C TYR A 463 3.22 -8.52 -25.05
N ASP A 464 4.23 -8.14 -25.84
CA ASP A 464 5.65 -8.46 -25.68
C ASP A 464 6.17 -7.96 -24.33
N THR A 465 6.85 -8.82 -23.57
CA THR A 465 7.27 -8.55 -22.19
C THR A 465 8.40 -7.53 -22.07
N ASN A 466 9.13 -7.26 -23.14
CA ASN A 466 10.24 -6.32 -23.15
C ASN A 466 9.81 -4.93 -23.66
N THR A 467 8.98 -4.90 -24.70
CA THR A 467 8.63 -3.69 -25.45
C THR A 467 7.18 -3.24 -25.27
N GLY A 468 6.27 -4.14 -24.86
CA GLY A 468 4.83 -3.91 -24.81
C GLY A 468 4.13 -3.90 -26.17
N ALA A 469 4.85 -4.18 -27.26
CA ALA A 469 4.27 -4.27 -28.60
C ALA A 469 3.38 -5.52 -28.75
N ASP A 470 2.39 -5.46 -29.63
CA ASP A 470 1.56 -6.62 -29.97
C ASP A 470 2.37 -7.61 -30.82
N LEU A 471 2.55 -8.84 -30.33
CA LEU A 471 3.28 -9.91 -31.01
C LEU A 471 2.63 -10.31 -32.35
N ARG A 472 1.34 -10.01 -32.56
CA ARG A 472 0.69 -10.17 -33.88
C ARG A 472 1.29 -9.28 -34.97
N ASN A 473 2.13 -8.31 -34.62
CA ASN A 473 2.85 -7.45 -35.55
C ASN A 473 4.35 -7.77 -35.63
N SER A 474 4.79 -8.88 -35.01
CA SER A 474 6.18 -9.33 -35.08
C SER A 474 6.58 -9.66 -36.51
N THR A 475 7.78 -9.24 -36.91
CA THR A 475 8.42 -9.65 -38.18
C THR A 475 9.20 -10.96 -38.04
N GLU A 476 9.53 -11.35 -36.82
CA GLU A 476 10.19 -12.62 -36.50
C GLU A 476 9.15 -13.69 -36.15
N SER A 477 9.51 -14.97 -36.33
CA SER A 477 8.68 -16.09 -35.86
C SER A 477 8.39 -15.93 -34.37
N ILE A 478 7.11 -16.13 -34.00
CA ILE A 478 6.66 -16.01 -32.62
C ILE A 478 7.46 -16.93 -31.68
N ALA A 479 7.74 -18.16 -32.11
CA ALA A 479 8.54 -19.10 -31.32
C ALA A 479 9.96 -18.58 -31.05
N VAL A 480 10.63 -18.01 -32.05
CA VAL A 480 11.96 -17.39 -31.91
C VAL A 480 11.91 -16.24 -30.93
N ARG A 481 10.91 -15.35 -31.10
CA ARG A 481 10.71 -14.19 -30.23
C ARG A 481 10.44 -14.60 -28.78
N LEU A 482 9.63 -15.64 -28.55
CA LEU A 482 9.35 -16.18 -27.22
C LEU A 482 10.62 -16.70 -26.53
N ILE A 483 11.48 -17.43 -27.26
CA ILE A 483 12.77 -17.89 -26.72
C ILE A 483 13.59 -16.69 -26.24
N ASP A 484 13.71 -15.65 -27.07
CA ASP A 484 14.50 -14.45 -26.71
C ASP A 484 13.91 -13.72 -25.51
N LEU A 485 12.59 -13.57 -25.44
CA LEU A 485 11.89 -12.90 -24.33
C LEU A 485 11.98 -13.64 -22.99
N ILE A 486 12.24 -14.95 -22.99
CA ILE A 486 12.33 -15.77 -21.77
C ILE A 486 13.80 -16.02 -21.38
N THR A 487 14.67 -16.21 -22.36
CA THR A 487 16.08 -16.59 -22.11
C THR A 487 17.01 -15.39 -22.01
N LEU A 488 16.86 -14.35 -22.85
CA LEU A 488 17.87 -13.30 -23.03
C LEU A 488 17.39 -11.91 -22.62
N LEU A 489 16.23 -11.49 -23.12
CA LEU A 489 15.75 -10.12 -22.99
C LEU A 489 15.10 -9.90 -21.63
N PRO A 490 15.28 -8.71 -21.02
CA PRO A 490 14.67 -8.39 -19.74
C PRO A 490 13.16 -8.19 -19.87
N VAL A 491 12.43 -8.45 -18.77
CA VAL A 491 11.00 -8.14 -18.67
C VAL A 491 10.83 -6.73 -18.13
N ASN A 492 10.14 -5.87 -18.88
CA ASN A 492 9.76 -4.52 -18.47
C ASN A 492 8.27 -4.49 -18.17
N TRP A 493 7.87 -4.99 -16.99
CA TRP A 493 6.48 -5.35 -16.70
C TRP A 493 5.52 -4.15 -16.75
N GLU A 494 5.95 -2.98 -16.26
CA GLU A 494 5.14 -1.75 -16.36
C GLU A 494 4.89 -1.34 -17.82
N THR A 495 5.89 -1.54 -18.70
CA THR A 495 5.76 -1.27 -20.14
C THR A 495 4.87 -2.31 -20.82
N ALA A 496 5.08 -3.59 -20.54
CA ALA A 496 4.29 -4.69 -21.09
C ALA A 496 2.80 -4.59 -20.71
N THR A 497 2.51 -4.00 -19.56
CA THR A 497 1.15 -3.82 -19.06
C THR A 497 0.57 -2.42 -19.28
N LYS A 498 1.11 -1.62 -20.21
CA LYS A 498 0.58 -0.26 -20.52
C LYS A 498 -0.80 -0.23 -21.17
N PHE A 499 -1.34 -1.37 -21.56
CA PHE A 499 -2.69 -1.46 -22.13
C PHE A 499 -3.75 -0.86 -21.20
N SER A 500 -4.84 -0.38 -21.79
CA SER A 500 -6.01 0.09 -21.05
C SER A 500 -6.93 -1.10 -20.76
N SER A 501 -7.31 -1.27 -19.49
CA SER A 501 -8.28 -2.26 -19.06
C SER A 501 -9.05 -1.75 -17.84
N THR A 502 -10.21 -2.36 -17.58
CA THR A 502 -10.94 -2.18 -16.32
C THR A 502 -10.67 -3.32 -15.36
N HIS A 503 -10.43 -4.52 -15.90
CA HIS A 503 -10.23 -5.75 -15.14
C HIS A 503 -9.04 -6.52 -15.72
N ILE A 504 -8.28 -7.17 -14.84
CA ILE A 504 -7.21 -8.10 -15.22
C ILE A 504 -7.40 -9.42 -14.46
N LEU A 505 -7.42 -10.53 -15.18
CA LEU A 505 -7.50 -11.88 -14.63
C LEU A 505 -6.10 -12.48 -14.53
N ASP A 506 -5.65 -12.83 -13.33
CA ASP A 506 -4.39 -13.56 -13.12
C ASP A 506 -4.65 -15.06 -13.03
N PHE A 507 -4.26 -15.79 -14.08
CA PHE A 507 -4.29 -17.25 -14.13
C PHE A 507 -2.94 -17.88 -13.71
N GLY A 508 -1.97 -17.05 -13.31
CA GLY A 508 -0.66 -17.49 -12.83
C GLY A 508 -0.69 -18.21 -11.48
N PRO A 509 0.36 -18.97 -11.16
CA PRO A 509 0.47 -19.63 -9.88
C PRO A 509 0.75 -18.64 -8.74
N GLY A 510 0.40 -19.05 -7.52
CA GLY A 510 0.77 -18.41 -6.27
C GLY A 510 -0.28 -17.50 -5.64
N GLY A 511 -1.47 -17.40 -6.23
CA GLY A 511 -2.60 -16.68 -5.65
C GLY A 511 -2.26 -15.24 -5.24
N ALA A 512 -2.43 -14.90 -3.96
CA ALA A 512 -2.11 -13.57 -3.42
C ALA A 512 -0.61 -13.22 -3.43
N SER A 513 0.28 -14.22 -3.52
CA SER A 513 1.73 -14.03 -3.72
C SER A 513 2.12 -13.94 -5.20
N GLY A 514 1.16 -14.16 -6.10
CA GLY A 514 1.35 -14.23 -7.55
C GLY A 514 1.50 -12.87 -8.25
N LEU A 515 1.46 -12.94 -9.58
CA LEU A 515 1.67 -11.81 -10.47
C LEU A 515 0.54 -10.77 -10.39
N GLY A 516 -0.67 -11.20 -10.06
CA GLY A 516 -1.84 -10.33 -9.92
C GLY A 516 -1.62 -9.24 -8.89
N VAL A 517 -1.21 -9.59 -7.67
CA VAL A 517 -1.00 -8.62 -6.58
C VAL A 517 0.22 -7.72 -6.82
N LEU A 518 1.23 -8.22 -7.56
CA LEU A 518 2.31 -7.37 -8.07
C LEU A 518 1.77 -6.32 -9.05
N THR A 519 0.96 -6.74 -10.01
CA THR A 519 0.37 -5.87 -11.04
C THR A 519 -0.62 -4.88 -10.44
N HIS A 520 -1.38 -5.30 -9.43
CA HIS A 520 -2.25 -4.43 -8.62
C HIS A 520 -1.46 -3.26 -8.05
N ARG A 521 -0.34 -3.53 -7.36
CA ARG A 521 0.48 -2.48 -6.75
C ARG A 521 1.04 -1.47 -7.76
N ASN A 522 1.36 -1.91 -8.97
CA ASN A 522 1.83 -1.01 -10.03
C ASN A 522 0.69 -0.15 -10.63
N LYS A 523 -0.54 -0.66 -10.58
CA LYS A 523 -1.71 -0.05 -11.23
C LYS A 523 -2.71 0.55 -10.24
N ASP A 524 -2.41 0.52 -8.96
CA ASP A 524 -3.29 1.08 -7.93
C ASP A 524 -3.54 2.57 -8.22
N GLY A 525 -4.80 2.98 -8.18
CA GLY A 525 -5.20 4.33 -8.56
C GLY A 525 -5.43 4.59 -10.05
N THR A 526 -5.25 3.59 -10.92
CA THR A 526 -5.52 3.74 -12.38
C THR A 526 -6.91 3.26 -12.80
N GLY A 527 -7.74 2.79 -11.87
CA GLY A 527 -9.07 2.26 -12.15
C GLY A 527 -9.13 0.80 -12.59
N VAL A 528 -8.06 0.04 -12.35
CA VAL A 528 -7.94 -1.36 -12.77
C VAL A 528 -8.20 -2.30 -11.59
N ARG A 529 -9.21 -3.18 -11.72
CA ARG A 529 -9.49 -4.27 -10.78
C ARG A 529 -8.69 -5.52 -11.16
N ILE A 530 -7.84 -6.01 -10.27
CA ILE A 530 -7.21 -7.33 -10.45
C ILE A 530 -8.10 -8.40 -9.85
N ILE A 531 -8.28 -9.53 -10.54
CA ILE A 531 -8.92 -10.72 -10.02
C ILE A 531 -7.93 -11.88 -10.09
N VAL A 532 -7.58 -12.44 -8.93
CA VAL A 532 -6.75 -13.64 -8.82
C VAL A 532 -7.61 -14.85 -9.18
N ALA A 533 -7.57 -15.23 -10.45
CA ALA A 533 -8.45 -16.27 -10.99
C ALA A 533 -8.11 -17.66 -10.43
N GLY A 534 -6.90 -17.85 -9.90
CA GLY A 534 -6.44 -19.14 -9.38
C GLY A 534 -6.96 -19.53 -7.99
N ALA A 535 -7.24 -18.55 -7.13
CA ALA A 535 -7.54 -18.80 -5.72
C ALA A 535 -8.96 -18.36 -5.34
N LEU A 536 -9.55 -19.08 -4.39
CA LEU A 536 -10.78 -18.70 -3.70
C LEU A 536 -10.42 -18.16 -2.32
N GLU A 537 -10.94 -16.99 -1.97
CA GLU A 537 -10.74 -16.38 -0.64
C GLU A 537 -11.91 -15.47 -0.25
N THR A 538 -11.94 -15.04 1.01
CA THR A 538 -12.90 -14.04 1.48
C THR A 538 -12.56 -12.64 0.96
N THR A 539 -13.57 -11.92 0.48
CA THR A 539 -13.46 -10.50 0.10
C THR A 539 -14.40 -9.66 0.93
N ASN A 540 -13.88 -8.62 1.58
CA ASN A 540 -14.66 -7.56 2.20
C ASN A 540 -14.79 -6.34 1.26
N GLU A 541 -15.51 -5.31 1.68
CA GLU A 541 -15.65 -4.06 0.91
C GLU A 541 -14.30 -3.33 0.71
N ASP A 542 -13.40 -3.45 1.68
CA ASP A 542 -12.05 -2.86 1.67
C ASP A 542 -11.03 -3.64 0.82
N SER A 543 -11.44 -4.74 0.16
CA SER A 543 -10.54 -5.64 -0.57
C SER A 543 -9.95 -4.97 -1.81
N GLU A 544 -8.63 -4.91 -1.88
CA GLU A 544 -7.92 -4.16 -2.91
C GLU A 544 -8.01 -4.80 -4.30
N PHE A 545 -8.16 -6.11 -4.33
CA PHE A 545 -8.30 -6.97 -5.51
C PHE A 545 -9.32 -8.09 -5.22
N GLY A 546 -9.75 -8.81 -6.26
CA GLY A 546 -10.72 -9.89 -6.21
C GLY A 546 -10.10 -11.27 -6.33
N TYR A 547 -10.93 -12.30 -6.14
CA TYR A 547 -10.59 -13.72 -6.25
C TYR A 547 -11.55 -14.44 -7.19
N LYS A 548 -11.34 -15.75 -7.40
CA LYS A 548 -12.03 -16.61 -8.37
C LYS A 548 -13.55 -16.42 -8.40
N GLN A 549 -14.20 -16.19 -7.26
CA GLN A 549 -15.65 -16.00 -7.18
C GLN A 549 -16.15 -14.79 -7.99
N GLU A 550 -15.40 -13.69 -8.09
CA GLU A 550 -15.82 -12.49 -8.86
C GLU A 550 -15.96 -12.78 -10.36
N ILE A 551 -15.32 -13.84 -10.86
CA ILE A 551 -15.43 -14.27 -12.27
C ILE A 551 -16.79 -14.90 -12.55
N PHE A 552 -17.36 -15.61 -11.57
CA PHE A 552 -18.56 -16.43 -11.76
C PHE A 552 -19.82 -15.81 -11.19
N ASP A 553 -19.72 -14.63 -10.57
CA ASP A 553 -20.91 -13.93 -10.08
C ASP A 553 -21.84 -13.54 -11.23
N VAL A 554 -23.13 -13.74 -11.01
CA VAL A 554 -24.21 -13.50 -11.97
C VAL A 554 -24.90 -12.17 -11.71
N ASN A 555 -24.67 -11.55 -10.54
CA ASN A 555 -25.27 -10.28 -10.20
C ASN A 555 -24.52 -9.12 -10.88
N LYS A 556 -25.21 -8.32 -11.68
CA LYS A 556 -24.60 -7.15 -12.34
C LYS A 556 -24.07 -6.12 -11.34
N ASP A 557 -24.75 -5.96 -10.21
CA ASP A 557 -24.39 -4.98 -9.19
C ASP A 557 -23.17 -5.40 -8.35
N SER A 558 -22.68 -6.64 -8.50
CA SER A 558 -21.49 -7.10 -7.80
C SER A 558 -20.18 -6.86 -8.55
N ILE A 559 -20.22 -6.33 -9.78
CA ILE A 559 -19.01 -5.96 -10.53
C ILE A 559 -18.32 -4.80 -9.81
N LYS A 560 -17.13 -5.07 -9.26
CA LYS A 560 -16.34 -4.10 -8.50
C LYS A 560 -15.31 -3.40 -9.39
N PHE A 561 -15.27 -2.07 -9.31
CA PHE A 561 -14.24 -1.26 -9.97
C PHE A 561 -13.32 -0.65 -8.92
N ASN A 562 -12.01 -0.65 -9.19
CA ASN A 562 -11.07 0.11 -8.39
C ASN A 562 -11.15 1.60 -8.72
N ALA A 563 -10.78 2.46 -7.76
CA ALA A 563 -10.75 3.90 -7.96
C ALA A 563 -9.71 4.31 -9.01
N ASN A 564 -10.09 5.20 -9.91
CA ASN A 564 -9.15 5.97 -10.73
C ASN A 564 -8.96 7.34 -10.07
N TRP A 565 -7.80 7.56 -9.46
CA TRP A 565 -7.55 8.77 -8.66
C TRP A 565 -7.59 10.04 -9.50
N LEU A 566 -7.15 9.97 -10.75
CA LEU A 566 -7.20 11.10 -11.66
C LEU A 566 -8.67 11.46 -11.95
N GLU A 567 -9.52 10.48 -12.26
CA GLU A 567 -10.93 10.77 -12.56
C GLU A 567 -11.73 11.22 -11.34
N GLU A 568 -11.46 10.61 -10.17
CA GLU A 568 -12.17 10.88 -8.92
C GLU A 568 -11.77 12.22 -8.29
N TYR A 569 -10.45 12.52 -8.28
CA TYR A 569 -9.88 13.64 -7.53
C TYR A 569 -9.36 14.77 -8.42
N LYS A 570 -9.45 14.69 -9.76
CA LYS A 570 -9.02 15.81 -10.62
C LYS A 570 -9.74 17.11 -10.24
N PRO A 571 -9.01 18.23 -10.20
CA PRO A 571 -9.60 19.53 -9.95
C PRO A 571 -10.51 19.90 -11.13
N LYS A 572 -11.71 20.37 -10.82
CA LYS A 572 -12.68 20.87 -11.81
C LYS A 572 -12.88 22.37 -11.62
N LEU A 573 -13.60 23.00 -12.54
CA LEU A 573 -14.08 24.36 -12.37
C LEU A 573 -15.59 24.36 -12.17
N VAL A 574 -16.07 25.14 -11.21
CA VAL A 574 -17.50 25.35 -10.96
C VAL A 574 -17.80 26.85 -10.89
N LYS A 575 -18.97 27.24 -11.39
CA LYS A 575 -19.46 28.63 -11.34
C LYS A 575 -20.63 28.75 -10.39
N THR A 576 -20.60 29.74 -9.51
CA THR A 576 -21.75 30.12 -8.70
C THR A 576 -22.81 30.82 -9.54
N LYS A 577 -24.04 30.95 -9.01
CA LYS A 577 -25.12 31.72 -9.64
C LYS A 577 -24.73 33.19 -9.93
N LEU A 578 -23.80 33.75 -9.15
CA LEU A 578 -23.27 35.11 -9.33
C LEU A 578 -22.10 35.19 -10.32
N GLY A 579 -21.73 34.09 -10.98
CA GLY A 579 -20.67 34.06 -12.00
C GLY A 579 -19.25 33.89 -11.45
N LYS A 580 -19.03 33.88 -10.13
CA LYS A 580 -17.72 33.61 -9.53
C LYS A 580 -17.31 32.15 -9.77
N VAL A 581 -16.10 31.97 -10.31
CA VAL A 581 -15.50 30.65 -10.60
C VAL A 581 -14.71 30.17 -9.38
N PHE A 582 -14.83 28.89 -9.05
CA PHE A 582 -14.02 28.20 -8.05
C PHE A 582 -13.37 26.95 -8.63
N VAL A 583 -12.21 26.60 -8.08
CA VAL A 583 -11.61 25.27 -8.27
C VAL A 583 -12.38 24.30 -7.38
N ASP A 584 -13.01 23.31 -8.00
CA ASP A 584 -13.85 22.30 -7.37
C ASP A 584 -13.02 21.07 -7.02
N THR A 585 -12.83 20.87 -5.71
CA THR A 585 -12.10 19.76 -5.08
C THR A 585 -12.90 19.31 -3.85
N LYS A 586 -12.51 18.20 -3.24
CA LYS A 586 -13.12 17.74 -1.99
C LYS A 586 -13.07 18.80 -0.88
N PHE A 587 -11.96 19.54 -0.79
CA PHE A 587 -11.78 20.59 0.22
C PHE A 587 -12.62 21.84 -0.06
N SER A 588 -12.66 22.31 -1.31
CA SER A 588 -13.47 23.49 -1.65
C SER A 588 -14.97 23.22 -1.51
N ARG A 589 -15.43 22.00 -1.79
CA ARG A 589 -16.81 21.56 -1.51
C ARG A 589 -17.14 21.59 -0.02
N LEU A 590 -16.22 21.14 0.83
CA LEU A 590 -16.40 21.20 2.29
C LEU A 590 -16.54 22.63 2.80
N LEU A 591 -15.70 23.55 2.30
CA LEU A 591 -15.61 24.92 2.82
C LEU A 591 -16.52 25.93 2.12
N GLY A 592 -16.96 25.66 0.89
CA GLY A 592 -17.58 26.66 0.02
C GLY A 592 -16.63 27.80 -0.37
N ARG A 593 -15.32 27.54 -0.37
CA ARG A 593 -14.24 28.54 -0.61
C ARG A 593 -13.16 27.95 -1.52
N ALA A 594 -12.18 28.77 -1.92
CA ALA A 594 -11.04 28.28 -2.67
C ALA A 594 -10.30 27.17 -1.88
N PRO A 595 -9.72 26.15 -2.54
CA PRO A 595 -9.01 25.05 -1.87
C PRO A 595 -7.60 25.46 -1.39
N LEU A 596 -7.48 26.68 -0.87
CA LEU A 596 -6.26 27.28 -0.37
C LEU A 596 -6.49 27.76 1.06
N MET A 597 -5.58 27.42 1.96
CA MET A 597 -5.68 27.78 3.37
C MET A 597 -4.40 28.36 3.96
N VAL A 598 -4.56 29.16 5.01
CA VAL A 598 -3.45 29.64 5.84
C VAL A 598 -3.43 28.86 7.16
N PRO A 599 -2.35 28.12 7.47
CA PRO A 599 -2.29 27.30 8.66
C PRO A 599 -2.06 28.13 9.92
N GLY A 600 -2.28 27.52 11.08
CA GLY A 600 -2.00 28.11 12.39
C GLY A 600 -0.51 28.32 12.59
N MET A 601 -0.09 29.57 12.69
CA MET A 601 1.30 29.98 12.91
C MET A 601 1.36 30.89 14.12
N THR A 602 1.98 30.43 15.21
CA THR A 602 1.99 31.11 16.52
C THR A 602 2.29 32.61 16.46
N PRO A 603 3.32 33.11 15.74
CA PRO A 603 3.57 34.56 15.72
C PRO A 603 2.69 35.32 14.71
N SER A 604 2.16 34.66 13.67
CA SER A 604 1.53 35.33 12.53
C SER A 604 0.00 35.31 12.64
N THR A 605 -0.59 34.13 12.79
CA THR A 605 -2.05 33.94 12.83
C THR A 605 -2.62 33.96 14.25
N VAL A 606 -1.83 34.41 15.24
CA VAL A 606 -2.39 34.79 16.55
C VAL A 606 -3.20 36.08 16.45
N SER A 607 -2.84 37.00 15.55
CA SER A 607 -3.49 38.31 15.41
C SER A 607 -4.93 38.19 14.90
N PRO A 608 -5.96 38.59 15.68
CA PRO A 608 -7.36 38.54 15.27
C PRO A 608 -7.62 39.33 13.98
N GLU A 609 -6.97 40.48 13.80
CA GLU A 609 -7.10 41.32 12.60
C GLU A 609 -6.63 40.59 11.34
N PHE A 610 -5.48 39.90 11.39
CA PHE A 610 -4.94 39.19 10.24
C PHE A 610 -5.80 37.98 9.86
N VAL A 611 -6.37 37.32 10.88
CA VAL A 611 -7.33 36.23 10.69
C VAL A 611 -8.61 36.76 10.03
N ALA A 612 -9.18 37.85 10.53
CA ALA A 612 -10.38 38.44 9.98
C ALA A 612 -10.19 38.92 8.52
N ASP A 613 -9.09 39.62 8.23
CA ASP A 613 -8.76 40.08 6.87
C ASP A 613 -8.62 38.91 5.88
N THR A 614 -7.98 37.82 6.31
CA THR A 614 -7.83 36.61 5.47
C THR A 614 -9.18 35.91 5.21
N ILE A 615 -10.03 35.83 6.24
CA ILE A 615 -11.39 35.27 6.10
C ILE A 615 -12.22 36.11 5.14
N ASN A 616 -12.15 37.45 5.24
CA ASN A 616 -12.87 38.37 4.38
C ASN A 616 -12.34 38.38 2.94
N ALA A 617 -11.06 38.09 2.73
CA ALA A 617 -10.49 37.83 1.41
C ALA A 617 -11.04 36.53 0.77
N GLY A 618 -11.74 35.69 1.53
CA GLY A 618 -12.41 34.49 1.05
C GLY A 618 -11.61 33.20 1.22
N TYR A 619 -10.55 33.21 2.03
CA TYR A 619 -9.71 32.04 2.31
C TYR A 619 -10.01 31.47 3.70
N HIS A 620 -9.68 30.19 3.90
CA HIS A 620 -9.73 29.58 5.22
C HIS A 620 -8.42 29.84 5.98
N ILE A 621 -8.51 30.12 7.28
CA ILE A 621 -7.34 30.37 8.13
C ILE A 621 -7.59 29.87 9.55
N GLU A 622 -6.53 29.38 10.19
CA GLU A 622 -6.54 28.92 11.57
C GLU A 622 -5.96 29.99 12.51
N ILE A 623 -6.73 30.44 13.50
CA ILE A 623 -6.20 31.27 14.59
C ILE A 623 -5.29 30.42 15.47
N ALA A 624 -4.08 30.90 15.74
CA ALA A 624 -3.07 30.13 16.47
C ALA A 624 -3.29 30.19 17.99
N GLY A 625 -3.78 29.10 18.57
CA GLY A 625 -3.97 28.95 20.02
C GLY A 625 -2.67 29.09 20.82
N GLY A 626 -1.51 28.74 20.24
CA GLY A 626 -0.21 28.80 20.91
C GLY A 626 0.23 30.20 21.37
N GLY A 627 -0.43 31.26 20.92
CA GLY A 627 -0.19 32.64 21.37
C GLY A 627 -1.10 33.08 22.54
N TYR A 628 -2.00 32.21 23.01
CA TYR A 628 -2.93 32.48 24.10
C TYR A 628 -2.62 31.59 25.31
N PHE A 629 -2.77 32.15 26.51
CA PHE A 629 -2.38 31.48 27.76
C PHE A 629 -3.52 31.32 28.77
N SER A 630 -4.71 31.81 28.42
CA SER A 630 -5.92 31.72 29.24
C SER A 630 -7.18 31.68 28.36
N PRO A 631 -8.28 31.08 28.86
CA PRO A 631 -9.56 31.06 28.15
C PRO A 631 -10.05 32.45 27.77
N ALA A 632 -10.06 33.38 28.75
CA ALA A 632 -10.56 34.74 28.55
C ALA A 632 -9.79 35.51 27.47
N GLY A 633 -8.47 35.31 27.38
CA GLY A 633 -7.66 35.94 26.34
C GLY A 633 -8.00 35.41 24.95
N MET A 634 -8.20 34.10 24.82
CA MET A 634 -8.57 33.49 23.55
C MET A 634 -10.02 33.80 23.15
N GLU A 635 -10.97 33.79 24.09
CA GLU A 635 -12.36 34.18 23.84
C GLU A 635 -12.45 35.63 23.34
N ALA A 636 -11.72 36.56 23.97
CA ALA A 636 -11.69 37.96 23.53
C ALA A 636 -11.18 38.10 22.09
N ALA A 637 -10.13 37.35 21.74
CA ALA A 637 -9.60 37.32 20.37
C ALA A 637 -10.58 36.71 19.37
N LEU A 638 -11.19 35.57 19.71
CA LEU A 638 -12.21 34.93 18.88
C LEU A 638 -13.39 35.86 18.65
N LYS A 639 -13.84 36.57 19.69
CA LYS A 639 -14.88 37.61 19.60
C LYS A 639 -14.47 38.72 18.65
N GLN A 640 -13.24 39.23 18.77
CA GLN A 640 -12.74 40.23 17.83
C GLN A 640 -12.72 39.72 16.38
N VAL A 641 -12.39 38.45 16.12
CA VAL A 641 -12.51 37.88 14.77
C VAL A 641 -13.97 37.86 14.34
N ALA A 642 -14.86 37.30 15.16
CA ALA A 642 -16.29 37.16 14.84
C ALA A 642 -16.96 38.51 14.54
N ASP A 643 -16.60 39.57 15.28
CA ASP A 643 -17.14 40.91 15.10
C ASP A 643 -16.64 41.59 13.80
N ASN A 644 -15.55 41.12 13.19
CA ASN A 644 -14.90 41.73 12.02
C ASN A 644 -14.97 40.89 10.74
N VAL A 645 -15.51 39.67 10.79
CA VAL A 645 -15.70 38.84 9.59
C VAL A 645 -17.10 38.99 9.01
N THR A 646 -17.22 38.74 7.71
CA THR A 646 -18.52 38.71 7.02
C THR A 646 -19.44 37.68 7.70
N PRO A 647 -20.68 38.05 8.09
CA PRO A 647 -21.62 37.14 8.73
C PRO A 647 -21.79 35.83 7.97
N GLY A 648 -21.80 34.71 8.69
CA GLY A 648 -21.79 33.36 8.10
C GLY A 648 -20.40 32.80 7.80
N SER A 649 -19.33 33.56 8.03
CA SER A 649 -17.96 33.03 7.97
C SER A 649 -17.63 32.16 9.18
N GLY A 650 -16.93 31.05 8.93
CA GLY A 650 -16.40 30.16 9.97
C GLY A 650 -14.97 30.53 10.39
N ILE A 651 -14.64 30.26 11.65
CA ILE A 651 -13.30 30.46 12.25
C ILE A 651 -12.66 29.09 12.50
N GLY A 652 -11.47 28.85 11.94
CA GLY A 652 -10.65 27.69 12.28
C GLY A 652 -9.73 27.99 13.47
N ILE A 653 -9.49 27.01 14.34
CA ILE A 653 -8.57 27.12 15.48
C ILE A 653 -7.46 26.10 15.34
N ASN A 654 -6.20 26.48 15.61
CA ASN A 654 -5.09 25.53 15.72
C ASN A 654 -4.61 25.42 17.18
N LEU A 655 -4.68 24.22 17.75
CA LEU A 655 -4.07 23.86 19.04
C LEU A 655 -2.84 22.96 18.82
N ILE A 656 -1.95 22.91 19.82
CA ILE A 656 -0.65 22.23 19.80
C ILE A 656 -0.75 21.07 20.79
N TYR A 657 -0.65 19.84 20.28
CA TYR A 657 -0.91 18.64 21.07
C TYR A 657 0.10 18.45 22.21
N VAL A 658 1.38 18.77 21.95
CA VAL A 658 2.47 18.71 22.94
C VAL A 658 2.40 19.80 24.04
N ASN A 659 1.35 20.62 24.07
CA ASN A 659 1.09 21.56 25.17
C ASN A 659 -0.19 21.17 25.92
N PRO A 660 -0.11 20.24 26.89
CA PRO A 660 -1.27 19.76 27.66
C PRO A 660 -2.00 20.87 28.40
N ARG A 661 -1.26 21.87 28.91
CA ARG A 661 -1.86 23.02 29.59
C ARG A 661 -2.83 23.76 28.68
N MET A 662 -2.46 23.96 27.41
CA MET A 662 -3.32 24.62 26.44
C MET A 662 -4.56 23.78 26.11
N LEU A 663 -4.41 22.47 25.92
CA LEU A 663 -5.53 21.58 25.65
C LEU A 663 -6.53 21.55 26.82
N GLN A 664 -6.03 21.51 28.06
CA GLN A 664 -6.83 21.45 29.28
C GLN A 664 -7.87 22.56 29.38
N TRP A 665 -7.55 23.76 28.89
CA TRP A 665 -8.50 24.89 28.89
C TRP A 665 -9.10 25.19 27.52
N GLY A 666 -8.37 24.89 26.43
CA GLY A 666 -8.77 25.20 25.07
C GLY A 666 -9.92 24.31 24.57
N ILE A 667 -9.88 23.02 24.88
CA ILE A 667 -10.93 22.08 24.47
C ILE A 667 -12.27 22.42 25.17
N PRO A 668 -12.33 22.61 26.51
CA PRO A 668 -13.56 23.07 27.17
C PRO A 668 -14.06 24.42 26.65
N LEU A 669 -13.17 25.38 26.37
CA LEU A 669 -13.56 26.68 25.80
C LEU A 669 -14.23 26.52 24.43
N ILE A 670 -13.66 25.70 23.55
CA ILE A 670 -14.24 25.45 22.21
C ILE A 670 -15.64 24.86 22.37
N LYS A 671 -15.80 23.86 23.24
CA LYS A 671 -17.10 23.24 23.53
C LYS A 671 -18.13 24.27 23.98
N GLU A 672 -17.79 25.06 25.00
CA GLU A 672 -18.69 26.10 25.56
C GLU A 672 -19.09 27.12 24.48
N LEU A 673 -18.13 27.62 23.70
CA LEU A 673 -18.40 28.59 22.65
C LEU A 673 -19.27 28.00 21.54
N ARG A 674 -19.05 26.74 21.16
CA ARG A 674 -19.88 26.06 20.16
C ARG A 674 -21.30 25.82 20.64
N GLU A 675 -21.49 25.45 21.91
CA GLU A 675 -22.81 25.34 22.55
C GLU A 675 -23.54 26.69 22.58
N ARG A 676 -22.80 27.81 22.70
CA ARG A 676 -23.31 29.19 22.59
C ARG A 676 -23.55 29.67 21.15
N GLY A 677 -23.34 28.81 20.14
CA GLY A 677 -23.54 29.15 18.73
C GLY A 677 -22.43 30.00 18.10
N PHE A 678 -21.24 30.06 18.72
CA PHE A 678 -20.11 30.80 18.19
C PHE A 678 -19.59 30.17 16.88
N PRO A 679 -19.19 30.95 15.86
CA PRO A 679 -18.91 30.44 14.51
C PRO A 679 -17.53 29.75 14.37
N ILE A 680 -17.13 28.89 15.32
CA ILE A 680 -15.94 28.05 15.18
C ILE A 680 -16.27 26.91 14.22
N GLN A 681 -15.62 26.87 13.06
CA GLN A 681 -15.86 25.87 12.03
C GLN A 681 -15.02 24.60 12.24
N SER A 682 -13.77 24.76 12.68
CA SER A 682 -12.82 23.65 12.75
C SER A 682 -11.80 23.80 13.86
N LEU A 683 -11.24 22.64 14.23
CA LEU A 683 -10.09 22.51 15.10
C LEU A 683 -9.01 21.76 14.35
N THR A 684 -7.79 22.29 14.36
CA THR A 684 -6.60 21.62 13.88
C THR A 684 -5.69 21.30 15.05
N ILE A 685 -5.26 20.04 15.14
CA ILE A 685 -4.27 19.59 16.11
C ILE A 685 -2.91 19.49 15.41
N GLY A 686 -2.01 20.40 15.80
CA GLY A 686 -0.63 20.45 15.34
C GLY A 686 0.35 19.81 16.32
N ALA A 687 1.58 19.54 15.84
CA ALA A 687 2.67 18.96 16.61
C ALA A 687 2.31 17.62 17.29
N GLY A 688 1.64 16.74 16.54
CA GLY A 688 1.21 15.42 17.02
C GLY A 688 -0.17 15.05 16.46
N VAL A 689 -0.47 13.75 16.45
CA VAL A 689 -1.80 13.22 16.15
C VAL A 689 -2.33 12.59 17.44
N PRO A 690 -3.56 12.91 17.87
CA PRO A 690 -4.14 12.34 19.08
C PRO A 690 -4.37 10.82 18.95
N SER A 691 -4.56 10.15 20.09
CA SER A 691 -5.05 8.77 20.09
C SER A 691 -6.48 8.72 19.53
N ILE A 692 -6.95 7.53 19.15
CA ILE A 692 -8.31 7.36 18.61
C ILE A 692 -9.37 7.82 19.62
N GLU A 693 -9.20 7.51 20.90
CA GLU A 693 -10.16 7.85 21.96
C GLU A 693 -10.27 9.38 22.12
N VAL A 694 -9.13 10.07 22.15
CA VAL A 694 -9.08 11.54 22.25
C VAL A 694 -9.65 12.18 20.99
N ALA A 695 -9.37 11.64 19.80
CA ALA A 695 -9.94 12.12 18.55
C ALA A 695 -11.47 11.95 18.51
N SER A 696 -11.99 10.80 18.96
CA SER A 696 -13.42 10.54 19.08
C SER A 696 -14.10 11.56 19.99
N GLU A 697 -13.50 11.89 21.14
CA GLU A 697 -14.02 12.94 22.02
C GLU A 697 -14.13 14.28 21.27
N TYR A 698 -13.09 14.68 20.52
CA TYR A 698 -13.13 15.94 19.77
C TYR A 698 -14.19 15.96 18.67
N ILE A 699 -14.38 14.83 17.98
CA ILE A 699 -15.32 14.68 16.88
C ILE A 699 -16.77 14.74 17.41
N GLU A 700 -17.07 13.98 18.46
CA GLU A 700 -18.43 13.80 18.95
C GLU A 700 -18.92 14.95 19.83
N THR A 701 -18.02 15.59 20.60
CA THR A 701 -18.44 16.52 21.66
C THR A 701 -18.37 18.00 21.28
N LEU A 702 -17.51 18.38 20.33
CA LEU A 702 -17.23 19.79 20.03
C LEU A 702 -18.16 20.38 18.96
N GLY A 703 -18.93 19.55 18.25
CA GLY A 703 -19.85 19.98 17.20
C GLY A 703 -19.18 20.59 15.96
N LEU A 704 -17.92 20.29 15.70
CA LEU A 704 -17.12 20.85 14.60
C LEU A 704 -17.63 20.41 13.21
N THR A 705 -17.31 21.18 12.17
CA THR A 705 -17.58 20.77 10.78
C THR A 705 -16.52 19.79 10.26
N HIS A 706 -15.27 19.95 10.71
CA HIS A 706 -14.17 19.06 10.37
C HIS A 706 -13.05 19.17 11.40
N LEU A 707 -12.21 18.13 11.47
CA LEU A 707 -11.00 18.07 12.30
C LEU A 707 -9.76 18.07 11.40
N GLY A 708 -8.85 19.01 11.62
CA GLY A 708 -7.55 19.06 10.98
C GLY A 708 -6.49 18.28 11.77
N LEU A 709 -5.70 17.47 11.08
CA LEU A 709 -4.58 16.73 11.68
C LEU A 709 -3.30 17.01 10.88
N LYS A 710 -2.19 17.29 11.58
CA LYS A 710 -0.87 17.52 10.97
C LYS A 710 0.08 16.35 11.26
N PRO A 711 0.02 15.24 10.51
CA PRO A 711 0.95 14.12 10.67
C PRO A 711 2.35 14.51 10.17
N GLY A 712 3.37 14.08 10.91
CA GLY A 712 4.79 14.35 10.58
C GLY A 712 5.59 13.11 10.15
N SER A 713 4.96 11.94 10.05
CA SER A 713 5.58 10.65 9.71
C SER A 713 4.55 9.69 9.10
N ILE A 714 5.01 8.59 8.49
CA ILE A 714 4.15 7.52 7.96
C ILE A 714 3.24 6.93 9.06
N ASP A 715 3.78 6.71 10.26
CA ASP A 715 2.98 6.18 11.38
C ASP A 715 1.90 7.16 11.81
N ALA A 716 2.19 8.47 11.80
CA ALA A 716 1.19 9.49 12.07
C ALA A 716 0.13 9.58 10.97
N ILE A 717 0.49 9.33 9.70
CA ILE A 717 -0.48 9.21 8.60
C ILE A 717 -1.40 7.99 8.83
N ASN A 718 -0.83 6.85 9.20
CA ASN A 718 -1.62 5.66 9.57
C ASN A 718 -2.59 5.96 10.73
N GLN A 719 -2.14 6.70 11.75
CA GLN A 719 -3.02 7.12 12.85
C GLN A 719 -4.19 7.99 12.36
N CYS A 720 -3.95 8.89 11.40
CA CYS A 720 -5.03 9.67 10.78
C CYS A 720 -6.04 8.78 10.03
N ILE A 721 -5.55 7.75 9.32
CA ILE A 721 -6.40 6.76 8.63
C ILE A 721 -7.24 5.97 9.64
N THR A 722 -6.65 5.53 10.75
CA THR A 722 -7.36 4.81 11.82
C THR A 722 -8.47 5.67 12.42
N ILE A 723 -8.20 6.95 12.70
CA ILE A 723 -9.23 7.90 13.17
C ILE A 723 -10.34 8.08 12.13
N ALA A 724 -9.98 8.22 10.85
CA ALA A 724 -10.95 8.39 9.78
C ALA A 724 -11.85 7.16 9.58
N LYS A 725 -11.30 5.94 9.70
CA LYS A 725 -12.07 4.68 9.67
C LYS A 725 -13.04 4.55 10.84
N ALA A 726 -12.68 5.06 12.02
CA ALA A 726 -13.56 5.03 13.19
C ALA A 726 -14.74 5.99 13.06
N HIS A 727 -14.61 7.06 12.26
CA HIS A 727 -15.64 8.10 12.06
C HIS A 727 -15.91 8.34 10.57
N PRO A 728 -16.40 7.34 9.81
CA PRO A 728 -16.41 7.37 8.34
C PRO A 728 -17.28 8.48 7.72
N ASN A 729 -18.17 9.09 8.49
CA ASN A 729 -19.04 10.19 8.04
C ASN A 729 -18.53 11.59 8.43
N PHE A 730 -17.48 11.68 9.25
CA PHE A 730 -16.95 12.95 9.73
C PHE A 730 -15.71 13.37 8.92
N PRO A 731 -15.65 14.58 8.34
CA PRO A 731 -14.52 15.01 7.52
C PRO A 731 -13.23 15.21 8.33
N ILE A 732 -12.15 14.56 7.88
CA ILE A 732 -10.80 14.68 8.45
C ILE A 732 -9.88 15.36 7.45
N VAL A 733 -9.39 16.55 7.77
CA VAL A 733 -8.46 17.31 6.92
C VAL A 733 -7.03 16.95 7.30
N VAL A 734 -6.40 16.07 6.51
CA VAL A 734 -5.01 15.66 6.70
C VAL A 734 -4.10 16.70 6.04
N GLN A 735 -3.42 17.48 6.87
CA GLN A 735 -2.51 18.54 6.46
C GLN A 735 -1.07 17.99 6.43
N TRP A 736 -0.69 17.40 5.30
CA TRP A 736 0.64 16.82 5.13
C TRP A 736 1.69 17.92 4.94
N THR A 737 2.71 17.91 5.80
CA THR A 737 3.86 18.83 5.71
C THR A 737 5.15 18.06 5.90
N GLY A 738 6.00 18.04 4.87
CA GLY A 738 7.36 17.50 4.96
C GLY A 738 8.31 18.42 5.75
N GLY A 739 9.54 17.93 6.00
CA GLY A 739 10.56 18.61 6.80
C GLY A 739 11.04 19.96 6.27
N ARG A 740 10.84 20.22 4.97
CA ARG A 740 11.15 21.50 4.31
C ARG A 740 10.30 22.70 4.76
N GLY A 741 9.31 22.49 5.64
CA GLY A 741 8.42 23.54 6.15
C GLY A 741 9.09 24.53 7.08
N GLY A 742 8.55 25.76 7.17
CA GLY A 742 9.01 26.77 8.13
C GLY A 742 8.47 26.53 9.55
N GLY A 743 9.19 27.00 10.57
CA GLY A 743 8.82 26.76 11.97
C GLY A 743 9.26 25.37 12.44
N HIS A 744 8.53 24.77 13.39
CA HIS A 744 8.79 23.38 13.80
C HIS A 744 8.54 22.45 12.60
N HIS A 745 9.46 21.53 12.36
CA HIS A 745 9.40 20.64 11.19
C HIS A 745 9.78 19.20 11.53
N SER A 746 9.43 18.26 10.65
CA SER A 746 9.88 16.88 10.75
C SER A 746 11.25 16.69 10.07
N PHE A 747 11.78 15.47 10.14
CA PHE A 747 12.98 15.04 9.39
C PHE A 747 12.63 14.37 8.07
N GLU A 748 11.34 14.29 7.73
CA GLU A 748 10.84 13.53 6.58
C GLU A 748 10.99 14.30 5.27
N ASP A 749 11.24 13.57 4.20
CA ASP A 749 11.02 14.04 2.84
C ASP A 749 9.52 14.40 2.62
N PHE A 750 9.24 15.31 1.69
CA PHE A 750 7.87 15.68 1.38
C PHE A 750 7.14 14.63 0.55
N HIS A 751 7.79 13.98 -0.41
CA HIS A 751 7.12 13.14 -1.40
C HIS A 751 7.01 11.69 -0.94
N GLN A 752 8.10 11.12 -0.42
CA GLN A 752 8.21 9.69 -0.13
C GLN A 752 7.10 9.15 0.79
N PRO A 753 6.74 9.81 1.91
CA PRO A 753 5.69 9.30 2.79
C PRO A 753 4.32 9.23 2.12
N VAL A 754 4.00 10.20 1.25
CA VAL A 754 2.73 10.23 0.53
C VAL A 754 2.69 9.22 -0.59
N LEU A 755 3.78 9.02 -1.34
CA LEU A 755 3.84 7.96 -2.37
C LEU A 755 3.49 6.58 -1.80
N GLN A 756 3.88 6.30 -0.54
CA GLN A 756 3.55 5.04 0.15
C GLN A 756 2.13 4.98 0.72
N MET A 757 1.58 6.12 1.11
CA MET A 757 0.34 6.19 1.88
C MET A 757 -0.86 6.72 1.11
N TYR A 758 -0.67 7.26 -0.10
CA TYR A 758 -1.72 7.91 -0.88
C TYR A 758 -2.90 6.97 -1.17
N SER A 759 -2.63 5.73 -1.58
CA SER A 759 -3.68 4.73 -1.80
C SER A 759 -4.53 4.51 -0.54
N LYS A 760 -3.88 4.27 0.60
CA LYS A 760 -4.57 4.05 1.87
C LYS A 760 -5.36 5.27 2.34
N LEU A 761 -4.83 6.48 2.12
CA LEU A 761 -5.53 7.74 2.38
C LEU A 761 -6.79 7.86 1.51
N ARG A 762 -6.70 7.52 0.22
CA ARG A 762 -7.83 7.63 -0.72
C ARG A 762 -8.91 6.57 -0.53
N ARG A 763 -8.63 5.47 0.18
CA ARG A 763 -9.66 4.50 0.59
C ARG A 763 -10.57 5.03 1.70
N CYS A 764 -10.17 6.09 2.41
CA CYS A 764 -11.03 6.76 3.38
C CYS A 764 -11.76 7.94 2.73
N SER A 765 -13.02 7.73 2.35
CA SER A 765 -13.84 8.72 1.63
C SER A 765 -14.12 10.00 2.44
N ASN A 766 -13.85 10.03 3.74
CA ASN A 766 -13.92 11.22 4.60
C ASN A 766 -12.59 11.96 4.78
N ILE A 767 -11.46 11.42 4.31
CA ILE A 767 -10.17 12.13 4.36
C ILE A 767 -10.09 13.17 3.24
N ILE A 768 -9.73 14.39 3.61
CA ILE A 768 -9.39 15.49 2.70
C ILE A 768 -7.90 15.75 2.83
N LEU A 769 -7.15 15.52 1.75
CA LEU A 769 -5.69 15.58 1.76
C LEU A 769 -5.19 16.94 1.28
N ILE A 770 -4.50 17.66 2.15
CA ILE A 770 -3.94 18.99 1.88
C ILE A 770 -2.42 18.91 1.82
N ALA A 771 -1.85 19.45 0.74
CA ALA A 771 -0.41 19.57 0.56
C ALA A 771 0.11 20.83 1.25
N GLY A 772 1.20 20.70 2.00
CA GLY A 772 1.89 21.80 2.65
C GLY A 772 3.41 21.68 2.61
N SER A 773 4.07 22.75 3.07
CA SER A 773 5.52 22.98 3.10
C SER A 773 6.19 23.26 1.75
N GLY A 774 6.72 24.48 1.60
CA GLY A 774 7.53 24.91 0.45
C GLY A 774 6.78 25.65 -0.67
N PHE A 775 5.45 25.80 -0.56
CA PHE A 775 4.62 26.38 -1.62
C PHE A 775 4.51 27.92 -1.58
N GLY A 776 4.54 28.56 -2.74
CA GLY A 776 4.57 30.01 -2.86
C GLY A 776 3.84 30.65 -4.05
N SER A 777 3.56 29.91 -5.12
CA SER A 777 2.83 30.40 -6.30
C SER A 777 1.77 29.40 -6.78
N ASP A 778 1.16 29.71 -7.92
CA ASP A 778 0.29 28.81 -8.65
C ASP A 778 1.09 27.81 -9.48
N GLU A 779 2.22 28.19 -10.07
CA GLU A 779 3.03 27.27 -10.90
C GLU A 779 3.66 26.13 -10.10
N ASP A 780 4.16 26.39 -8.89
CA ASP A 780 4.77 25.36 -8.04
C ASP A 780 3.74 24.44 -7.37
N THR A 781 2.49 24.91 -7.21
CA THR A 781 1.40 24.15 -6.57
C THR A 781 0.50 23.40 -7.54
N TYR A 782 0.38 23.86 -8.78
CA TYR A 782 -0.50 23.25 -9.79
C TYR A 782 -0.20 21.77 -10.08
N PRO A 783 1.06 21.29 -10.16
CA PRO A 783 1.35 19.86 -10.31
C PRO A 783 0.77 19.00 -9.19
N TYR A 784 0.62 19.55 -7.97
CA TYR A 784 0.04 18.85 -6.83
C TYR A 784 -1.48 18.81 -6.89
N LEU A 785 -2.13 19.89 -7.33
CA LEU A 785 -3.58 19.88 -7.57
C LEU A 785 -3.96 18.94 -8.72
N THR A 786 -3.18 18.90 -9.80
CA THR A 786 -3.45 18.01 -10.94
C THR A 786 -2.98 16.57 -10.74
N GLY A 787 -2.12 16.33 -9.75
CA GLY A 787 -1.51 15.03 -9.47
C GLY A 787 -0.31 14.67 -10.34
N ALA A 788 0.07 15.52 -11.30
CA ALA A 788 1.15 15.27 -12.25
C ALA A 788 2.54 15.12 -11.59
N TRP A 789 2.72 15.65 -10.38
CA TRP A 789 3.97 15.55 -9.61
C TRP A 789 4.44 14.10 -9.41
N ALA A 790 3.51 13.15 -9.29
CA ALA A 790 3.82 11.74 -9.01
C ALA A 790 4.47 11.02 -10.22
N ARG A 791 4.29 11.55 -11.44
CA ARG A 791 4.87 10.97 -12.66
C ARG A 791 6.39 10.99 -12.66
N GLU A 792 7.01 11.98 -12.01
CA GLU A 792 8.48 12.05 -11.85
C GLU A 792 9.04 10.85 -11.07
N PHE A 793 8.19 10.18 -10.29
CA PHE A 793 8.53 9.01 -9.49
C PHE A 793 8.00 7.69 -10.09
N ASN A 794 7.52 7.71 -11.34
CA ASN A 794 6.86 6.57 -12.01
C ASN A 794 5.61 6.05 -11.27
N TYR A 795 4.84 6.96 -10.65
CA TYR A 795 3.53 6.65 -10.09
C TYR A 795 2.41 7.27 -10.95
N PRO A 796 1.17 6.73 -10.87
CA PRO A 796 0.01 7.38 -11.47
C PRO A 796 -0.25 8.73 -10.80
N GLU A 797 -1.08 9.56 -11.43
CA GLU A 797 -1.38 10.90 -10.93
C GLU A 797 -2.01 10.85 -9.54
N MET A 798 -1.50 11.67 -8.62
CA MET A 798 -1.95 11.75 -7.22
C MET A 798 -2.42 13.16 -6.86
N PRO A 799 -3.63 13.60 -7.31
CA PRO A 799 -4.15 14.93 -7.01
C PRO A 799 -4.31 15.19 -5.51
N TYR A 800 -3.94 16.37 -5.03
CA TYR A 800 -4.30 16.84 -3.69
C TYR A 800 -5.62 17.60 -3.71
N ASP A 801 -6.33 17.60 -2.57
CA ASP A 801 -7.62 18.28 -2.45
C ASP A 801 -7.48 19.79 -2.19
N GLY A 802 -6.30 20.24 -1.78
CA GLY A 802 -5.99 21.65 -1.56
C GLY A 802 -4.56 21.87 -1.09
N VAL A 803 -4.21 23.14 -0.85
CA VAL A 803 -2.85 23.55 -0.49
C VAL A 803 -2.86 24.53 0.69
N LEU A 804 -1.90 24.38 1.60
CA LEU A 804 -1.69 25.31 2.71
C LEU A 804 -0.41 26.16 2.53
N PHE A 805 -0.50 27.44 2.90
CA PHE A 805 0.56 28.43 2.72
C PHE A 805 0.99 29.06 4.06
N GLY A 806 2.11 28.58 4.60
CA GLY A 806 2.70 29.10 5.84
C GLY A 806 3.61 30.32 5.60
N SER A 807 4.90 30.07 5.38
CA SER A 807 5.93 31.12 5.23
C SER A 807 5.58 32.20 4.20
N ARG A 808 4.89 31.80 3.11
CA ARG A 808 4.49 32.67 2.00
C ARG A 808 3.70 33.90 2.43
N VAL A 809 2.85 33.79 3.46
CA VAL A 809 1.96 34.87 3.92
C VAL A 809 2.56 35.72 5.04
N MET A 810 3.76 35.39 5.54
CA MET A 810 4.40 36.13 6.65
C MET A 810 4.75 37.58 6.30
N VAL A 811 4.83 37.89 5.00
CA VAL A 811 5.10 39.24 4.46
C VAL A 811 3.85 39.96 3.98
N ALA A 812 2.65 39.36 4.13
CA ALA A 812 1.39 40.02 3.80
C ALA A 812 1.26 41.35 4.54
N LYS A 813 0.58 42.33 3.95
CA LYS A 813 0.47 43.70 4.49
C LYS A 813 -0.16 43.69 5.90
N GLU A 814 -1.21 42.91 6.05
CA GLU A 814 -2.08 42.76 7.21
C GLU A 814 -1.41 41.96 8.35
N CYS A 815 -0.45 41.11 8.02
CA CYS A 815 0.31 40.33 9.00
C CYS A 815 1.15 41.25 9.91
N LYS A 816 1.14 40.99 11.21
CA LYS A 816 1.78 41.83 12.25
C LYS A 816 3.31 41.66 12.34
N THR A 817 3.93 40.91 11.44
CA THR A 817 5.39 40.86 11.29
C THR A 817 5.95 42.29 11.13
N SER A 818 6.94 42.66 11.93
CA SER A 818 7.58 43.98 11.84
C SER A 818 8.14 44.24 10.44
N LEU A 819 8.07 45.50 9.96
CA LEU A 819 8.52 45.85 8.61
C LEU A 819 9.95 45.39 8.29
N ALA A 820 10.89 45.62 9.20
CA ALA A 820 12.28 45.17 9.03
C ALA A 820 12.39 43.63 8.93
N ALA A 821 11.55 42.90 9.65
CA ALA A 821 11.50 41.44 9.54
C ALA A 821 10.87 41.00 8.22
N LYS A 822 9.86 41.71 7.69
CA LYS A 822 9.31 41.46 6.34
C LYS A 822 10.37 41.67 5.26
N GLN A 823 11.13 42.76 5.34
CA GLN A 823 12.25 43.03 4.43
C GLN A 823 13.32 41.94 4.50
N LEU A 824 13.65 41.48 5.72
CA LEU A 824 14.59 40.38 5.90
C LEU A 824 14.06 39.07 5.30
N ILE A 825 12.80 38.70 5.54
CA ILE A 825 12.16 37.52 4.92
C ILE A 825 12.24 37.62 3.41
N ALA A 826 11.92 38.78 2.83
CA ALA A 826 11.98 39.00 1.38
C ALA A 826 13.41 38.93 0.81
N SER A 827 14.43 39.22 1.62
CA SER A 827 15.84 39.11 1.21
C SER A 827 16.39 37.68 1.24
N CYS A 828 15.70 36.74 1.91
CA CYS A 828 16.08 35.33 1.89
C CYS A 828 15.77 34.73 0.52
N THR A 829 16.81 34.23 -0.17
CA THR A 829 16.66 33.70 -1.53
C THR A 829 15.87 32.40 -1.59
N GLY A 830 15.78 31.65 -0.48
CA GLY A 830 15.28 30.28 -0.48
C GLY A 830 16.25 29.29 -1.16
N VAL A 831 15.81 28.05 -1.31
CA VAL A 831 16.50 26.96 -2.03
C VAL A 831 15.49 25.99 -2.61
N ASP A 832 15.94 25.21 -3.61
CA ASP A 832 15.20 24.07 -4.15
C ASP A 832 15.07 22.94 -3.11
N ASP A 833 14.09 22.06 -3.33
CA ASP A 833 13.76 20.93 -2.46
C ASP A 833 14.98 20.03 -2.18
N ASN A 834 15.73 19.65 -3.21
CA ASN A 834 16.91 18.77 -3.06
C ASN A 834 18.06 19.33 -2.19
N LYS A 835 17.99 20.58 -1.73
CA LYS A 835 19.01 21.24 -0.90
C LYS A 835 18.52 21.62 0.49
N TRP A 836 17.24 21.43 0.82
CA TRP A 836 16.67 21.97 2.06
C TRP A 836 17.37 21.39 3.31
N GLU A 837 17.77 20.12 3.30
CA GLU A 837 18.43 19.47 4.45
C GLU A 837 19.80 20.08 4.83
N GLN A 838 20.40 20.92 3.98
CA GLN A 838 21.64 21.61 4.34
C GLN A 838 21.45 22.59 5.52
N THR A 839 20.20 23.00 5.81
CA THR A 839 19.84 23.86 6.95
C THR A 839 20.22 23.27 8.31
N TYR A 840 20.32 21.93 8.42
CA TYR A 840 20.80 21.27 9.64
C TYR A 840 22.26 21.62 9.97
N LYS A 841 23.07 21.93 8.96
CA LYS A 841 24.51 22.16 9.11
C LYS A 841 24.89 23.64 9.01
N LYS A 842 24.31 24.37 8.04
CA LYS A 842 24.74 25.75 7.70
C LYS A 842 23.58 26.61 7.20
N PRO A 843 23.72 27.95 7.23
CA PRO A 843 22.75 28.85 6.60
C PRO A 843 22.58 28.49 5.12
N THR A 844 21.35 28.20 4.72
CA THR A 844 21.00 27.75 3.38
C THR A 844 19.79 28.54 2.91
N GLY A 845 19.93 29.33 1.84
CA GLY A 845 18.88 30.27 1.39
C GLY A 845 18.50 31.34 2.42
N GLY A 846 19.37 31.59 3.40
CA GLY A 846 19.10 32.48 4.54
C GLY A 846 18.38 31.82 5.73
N ILE A 847 18.17 30.50 5.70
CA ILE A 847 17.49 29.72 6.75
C ILE A 847 18.47 28.76 7.44
N LEU A 848 18.23 28.48 8.72
CA LEU A 848 19.01 27.57 9.55
C LEU A 848 18.08 26.76 10.45
N THR A 849 18.42 25.48 10.69
CA THR A 849 17.75 24.65 11.69
C THR A 849 18.45 24.77 13.04
N VAL A 850 17.65 25.03 14.08
CA VAL A 850 18.04 25.03 15.50
C VAL A 850 17.13 24.10 16.30
N LYS A 851 17.52 23.73 17.52
CA LYS A 851 16.70 22.88 18.39
C LYS A 851 15.89 23.73 19.36
N SER A 852 14.61 23.39 19.52
CA SER A 852 13.77 23.90 20.59
C SER A 852 14.26 23.43 21.97
N GLU A 853 13.68 23.98 23.02
CA GLU A 853 13.86 23.52 24.40
C GLU A 853 13.46 22.05 24.61
N MET A 854 12.61 21.50 23.75
CA MET A 854 12.20 20.09 23.75
C MET A 854 13.05 19.21 22.82
N GLY A 855 14.04 19.79 22.14
CA GLY A 855 14.91 19.09 21.18
C GLY A 855 14.33 18.97 19.77
N GLU A 856 13.10 19.43 19.53
CA GLU A 856 12.47 19.44 18.21
C GLU A 856 13.09 20.49 17.28
N PRO A 857 13.29 20.18 15.98
CA PRO A 857 13.96 21.09 15.07
C PRO A 857 13.03 22.24 14.63
N ILE A 858 13.62 23.43 14.44
CA ILE A 858 12.92 24.64 14.01
C ILE A 858 13.71 25.32 12.89
N HIS A 859 13.07 25.52 11.74
CA HIS A 859 13.57 26.39 10.68
C HIS A 859 13.35 27.86 11.05
N LYS A 860 14.44 28.62 11.13
CA LYS A 860 14.44 30.06 11.39
C LYS A 860 15.37 30.78 10.41
N ILE A 861 15.10 32.05 10.16
CA ILE A 861 16.03 32.90 9.43
C ILE A 861 17.35 32.98 10.19
N ALA A 862 18.46 32.80 9.48
CA ALA A 862 19.83 32.75 10.00
C ALA A 862 20.34 34.14 10.42
N THR A 863 19.63 34.80 11.34
CA THR A 863 20.09 36.06 11.96
C THR A 863 21.28 35.80 12.88
N ARG A 864 21.98 36.86 13.31
CA ARG A 864 23.05 36.76 14.32
C ARG A 864 22.59 36.01 15.57
N ALA A 865 21.36 36.27 16.03
CA ALA A 865 20.77 35.59 17.18
C ALA A 865 20.61 34.08 16.97
N VAL A 866 20.12 33.68 15.79
CA VAL A 866 19.86 32.27 15.46
C VAL A 866 21.14 31.50 15.21
N VAL A 867 22.15 32.14 14.60
CA VAL A 867 23.49 31.57 14.47
C VAL A 867 24.12 31.35 15.84
N PHE A 868 23.98 32.31 16.76
CA PHE A 868 24.45 32.13 18.14
C PHE A 868 23.65 31.07 18.90
N TRP A 869 22.34 30.96 18.68
CA TRP A 869 21.54 29.84 19.22
C TRP A 869 22.12 28.51 18.74
N LYS A 870 22.33 28.34 17.43
CA LYS A 870 22.92 27.10 16.89
C LYS A 870 24.27 26.78 17.52
N GLU A 871 25.13 27.79 17.70
CA GLU A 871 26.41 27.62 18.37
C GLU A 871 26.25 27.10 19.81
N ILE A 872 25.29 27.62 20.57
CA ILE A 872 24.98 27.16 21.93
C ILE A 872 24.38 25.74 21.93
N ASP A 873 23.50 25.41 20.99
CA ASP A 873 22.97 24.05 20.81
C ASP A 873 24.09 23.04 20.58
N ASP A 874 25.00 23.37 19.66
CA ASP A 874 26.05 22.45 19.20
C ASP A 874 27.20 22.33 20.21
N THR A 875 27.49 23.37 21.00
CA THR A 875 28.68 23.41 21.88
C THR A 875 28.41 23.33 23.38
N ILE A 876 27.23 23.74 23.86
CA ILE A 876 26.89 23.75 25.29
C ILE A 876 25.75 22.78 25.58
N LEU A 877 24.62 22.90 24.88
CA LEU A 877 23.40 22.14 25.19
C LEU A 877 23.46 20.70 24.66
N SER A 878 24.42 20.38 23.80
CA SER A 878 24.74 19.01 23.37
C SER A 878 25.52 18.21 24.43
N LEU A 879 26.09 18.87 25.44
CA LEU A 879 26.89 18.22 26.47
C LEU A 879 26.01 17.49 27.51
N PRO A 880 26.53 16.41 28.14
CA PRO A 880 25.89 15.81 29.30
C PRO A 880 25.66 16.83 30.42
N LYS A 881 24.54 16.72 31.15
CA LYS A 881 24.12 17.69 32.18
C LYS A 881 25.22 18.06 33.19
N ASN A 882 26.03 17.09 33.60
CA ASN A 882 27.12 17.30 34.58
C ASN A 882 28.30 18.12 34.04
N LYS A 883 28.41 18.34 32.72
CA LYS A 883 29.47 19.16 32.09
C LYS A 883 29.01 20.55 31.68
N ILE A 884 27.70 20.84 31.72
CA ILE A 884 27.15 22.10 31.22
C ILE A 884 27.64 23.28 32.07
N VAL A 885 27.60 23.18 33.41
CA VAL A 885 28.01 24.27 34.30
C VAL A 885 29.47 24.66 34.08
N GLU A 886 30.36 23.66 34.03
CA GLU A 886 31.79 23.86 33.76
C GLU A 886 32.01 24.54 32.38
N ALA A 887 31.27 24.12 31.35
CA ALA A 887 31.35 24.72 30.02
C ALA A 887 30.84 26.18 29.99
N LEU A 888 29.77 26.47 30.73
CA LEU A 888 29.23 27.82 30.89
C LEU A 888 30.22 28.74 31.61
N GLU A 889 30.84 28.27 32.70
CA GLU A 889 31.84 29.03 33.45
C GLU A 889 33.06 29.36 32.59
N LYS A 890 33.60 28.37 31.85
CA LYS A 890 34.75 28.58 30.95
C LYS A 890 34.49 29.58 29.83
N LYS A 891 33.23 29.69 29.37
CA LYS A 891 32.83 30.58 28.26
C LYS A 891 31.99 31.77 28.73
N LYS A 892 31.93 32.07 30.03
CA LYS A 892 31.01 33.05 30.61
C LYS A 892 31.08 34.42 29.93
N ASP A 893 32.27 35.01 29.86
CA ASP A 893 32.46 36.34 29.27
C ASP A 893 32.10 36.38 27.78
N TYR A 894 32.43 35.30 27.06
CA TYR A 894 32.08 35.14 25.65
C TYR A 894 30.56 35.08 25.46
N ILE A 895 29.86 34.29 26.27
CA ILE A 895 28.40 34.15 26.24
C ILE A 895 27.74 35.50 26.57
N ILE A 896 28.19 36.19 27.62
CA ILE A 896 27.67 37.52 28.01
C ILE A 896 27.83 38.51 26.85
N LYS A 897 29.01 38.54 26.21
CA LYS A 897 29.27 39.39 25.04
C LYS A 897 28.30 39.10 23.90
N LYS A 898 28.12 37.83 23.54
CA LYS A 898 27.25 37.42 22.43
C LYS A 898 25.77 37.64 22.74
N LEU A 899 25.31 37.38 23.97
CA LEU A 899 23.94 37.68 24.40
C LEU A 899 23.62 39.17 24.25
N ASN A 900 24.53 40.05 24.68
CA ASN A 900 24.33 41.50 24.60
C ASN A 900 24.43 42.04 23.17
N ALA A 901 25.30 41.48 22.33
CA ALA A 901 25.52 41.97 20.97
C ALA A 901 24.51 41.42 19.96
N ASP A 902 24.21 40.12 20.03
CA ASP A 902 23.58 39.37 18.94
C ASP A 902 22.19 38.83 19.28
N PHE A 903 21.85 38.64 20.56
CA PHE A 903 20.65 37.90 20.97
C PHE A 903 19.51 38.80 21.43
N GLN A 904 18.27 38.30 21.30
CA GLN A 904 17.07 39.04 21.71
C GLN A 904 16.86 39.13 23.24
N LYS A 905 17.53 38.25 24.00
CA LYS A 905 17.53 38.25 25.47
C LYS A 905 18.95 38.61 25.94
N PRO A 906 19.22 39.89 26.27
CA PRO A 906 20.55 40.31 26.70
C PRO A 906 20.87 39.75 28.08
N TRP A 907 22.15 39.79 28.46
CA TRP A 907 22.56 39.54 29.83
C TRP A 907 21.96 40.62 30.74
N PHE A 908 21.34 40.20 31.85
CA PHE A 908 20.65 41.13 32.72
C PHE A 908 21.63 42.07 33.41
N GLY A 909 22.67 41.52 34.04
CA GLY A 909 23.56 42.26 34.92
C GLY A 909 24.39 43.32 34.21
N LYS A 910 24.25 44.59 34.61
CA LYS A 910 24.95 45.72 34.01
C LYS A 910 25.00 46.89 34.99
N ASN A 911 26.19 47.21 35.47
CA ASN A 911 26.45 48.39 36.29
C ASN A 911 27.04 49.53 35.43
N GLU A 912 27.48 50.62 36.05
CA GLU A 912 28.09 51.76 35.35
C GLU A 912 29.38 51.42 34.60
N GLN A 913 30.10 50.37 35.02
CA GLN A 913 31.36 49.93 34.40
C GLN A 913 31.15 48.98 33.21
N GLY A 914 29.96 48.37 33.07
CA GLY A 914 29.63 47.48 31.97
C GLY A 914 28.84 46.24 32.42
N PRO A 915 28.84 45.16 31.61
CA PRO A 915 28.25 43.88 32.00
C PRO A 915 28.91 43.31 33.27
N CYS A 916 28.10 42.87 34.23
CA CYS A 916 28.55 42.31 35.51
C CYS A 916 27.55 41.25 36.01
N ASP A 917 27.86 40.55 37.11
CA ASP A 917 26.88 39.67 37.75
C ASP A 917 25.87 40.45 38.59
N ILE A 918 24.72 39.84 38.89
CA ILE A 918 23.64 40.52 39.63
C ILE A 918 24.06 40.92 41.05
N GLN A 919 24.99 40.18 41.66
CA GLN A 919 25.53 40.46 43.00
C GLN A 919 26.39 41.74 43.02
N ASP A 920 26.92 42.16 41.87
CA ASP A 920 27.77 43.34 41.71
C ASP A 920 26.96 44.58 41.28
N MET A 921 25.63 44.52 41.41
CA MET A 921 24.72 45.62 41.12
C MET A 921 24.08 46.16 42.39
N THR A 922 23.92 47.47 42.46
CA THR A 922 23.07 48.12 43.46
C THR A 922 21.59 47.86 43.17
N TYR A 923 20.74 47.96 44.22
CA TYR A 923 19.28 47.87 44.04
C TYR A 923 18.74 48.89 43.03
N TYR A 924 19.32 50.09 42.98
CA TYR A 924 18.94 51.12 42.01
C TYR A 924 19.27 50.69 40.57
N GLU A 925 20.46 50.14 40.33
CA GLU A 925 20.85 49.66 39.00
C GLU A 925 19.95 48.50 38.54
N VAL A 926 19.59 47.58 39.44
CA VAL A 926 18.65 46.50 39.13
C VAL A 926 17.28 47.06 38.74
N ALA A 927 16.72 48.01 39.51
CA ALA A 927 15.45 48.66 39.18
C ALA A 927 15.50 49.39 37.83
N LYS A 928 16.57 50.15 37.58
CA LYS A 928 16.80 50.86 36.32
C LYS A 928 16.88 49.89 35.14
N ARG A 929 17.55 48.75 35.31
CA ARG A 929 17.69 47.70 34.30
C ARG A 929 16.36 47.01 33.99
N CYS A 930 15.52 46.76 35.00
CA CYS A 930 14.15 46.27 34.79
C CYS A 930 13.36 47.23 33.88
N VAL A 931 13.37 48.53 34.17
CA VAL A 931 12.70 49.54 33.33
C VAL A 931 13.31 49.59 31.92
N GLU A 932 14.63 49.56 31.80
CA GLU A 932 15.33 49.59 30.50
C GLU A 932 14.89 48.44 29.57
N LEU A 933 14.74 47.22 30.11
CA LEU A 933 14.45 46.03 29.32
C LEU A 933 12.95 45.73 29.16
N MET A 934 12.10 46.19 30.08
CA MET A 934 10.69 45.80 30.14
C MET A 934 9.72 46.93 29.76
N TYR A 935 10.18 48.18 29.69
CA TYR A 935 9.37 49.35 29.33
C TYR A 935 9.79 49.94 27.97
N VAL A 936 8.82 50.06 27.06
CA VAL A 936 9.04 50.56 25.70
C VAL A 936 8.76 52.06 25.63
N ARG A 937 9.83 52.87 25.71
CA ARG A 937 9.75 54.34 25.71
C ARG A 937 9.03 54.93 24.50
N LYS A 938 9.24 54.38 23.29
CA LYS A 938 8.63 54.90 22.06
C LYS A 938 7.10 54.85 22.07
N SER A 939 6.52 53.89 22.77
CA SER A 939 5.06 53.70 22.87
C SER A 939 4.54 53.91 24.29
N SER A 940 5.37 54.49 25.16
CA SER A 940 5.07 54.77 26.58
C SER A 940 4.30 53.67 27.30
N ARG A 941 4.73 52.40 27.14
CA ARG A 941 4.04 51.25 27.73
C ARG A 941 5.02 50.17 28.18
N TRP A 942 4.59 49.36 29.14
CA TRP A 942 5.26 48.09 29.45
C TRP A 942 5.05 47.07 28.31
N ILE A 943 6.02 46.18 28.12
CA ILE A 943 5.89 45.07 27.16
C ILE A 943 4.69 44.20 27.54
N ASP A 944 4.58 43.88 28.83
CA ASP A 944 3.48 43.12 29.43
C ASP A 944 3.22 43.62 30.86
N VAL A 945 1.96 43.55 31.31
CA VAL A 945 1.54 43.99 32.66
C VAL A 945 2.21 43.19 33.78
N THR A 946 2.54 41.92 33.54
CA THR A 946 3.24 41.07 34.50
C THR A 946 4.68 41.53 34.74
N LEU A 947 5.35 42.08 33.72
CA LEU A 947 6.71 42.63 33.83
C LEU A 947 6.73 43.96 34.60
N ARG A 948 5.68 44.75 34.46
CA ARG A 948 5.45 45.90 35.35
C ARG A 948 5.29 45.44 36.79
N ASN A 949 4.42 44.46 37.02
CA ASN A 949 4.17 43.93 38.36
C ASN A 949 5.44 43.32 38.96
N PHE A 950 6.26 42.62 38.16
CA PHE A 950 7.58 42.12 38.57
C PHE A 950 8.48 43.26 39.07
N THR A 951 8.55 44.35 38.30
CA THR A 951 9.35 45.52 38.69
C THR A 951 8.80 46.18 39.96
N ALA A 952 7.47 46.28 40.11
CA ALA A 952 6.83 46.79 41.31
C ALA A 952 7.13 45.94 42.54
N THR A 953 7.05 44.60 42.41
CA THR A 953 7.39 43.65 43.48
C THR A 953 8.85 43.80 43.90
N PHE A 954 9.76 43.95 42.93
CA PHE A 954 11.17 44.21 43.23
C PHE A 954 11.34 45.52 44.02
N LEU A 955 10.69 46.60 43.61
CA LEU A 955 10.73 47.88 44.33
C LEU A 955 10.16 47.77 45.76
N GLY A 956 9.04 47.07 45.94
CA GLY A 956 8.52 46.77 47.27
C GLY A 956 9.52 46.02 48.13
N ARG A 957 10.29 45.09 47.54
CA ARG A 957 11.37 44.39 48.25
C ARG A 957 12.53 45.32 48.63
N VAL A 958 12.81 46.36 47.84
CA VAL A 958 13.79 47.39 48.21
C VAL A 958 13.30 48.15 49.43
N GLU A 959 12.04 48.58 49.44
CA GLU A 959 11.44 49.28 50.59
C GLU A 959 11.48 48.41 51.86
N GLU A 960 11.07 47.15 51.78
CA GLU A 960 11.15 46.20 52.90
C GLU A 960 12.58 46.03 53.44
N ARG A 961 13.57 46.03 52.55
CA ARG A 961 14.97 45.82 52.93
C ARG A 961 15.55 47.02 53.68
N PHE A 962 15.16 48.24 53.31
CA PHE A 962 15.79 49.48 53.81
C PHE A 962 14.92 50.27 54.79
N ALA A 963 13.63 49.95 54.94
CA ALA A 963 12.77 50.60 55.91
C ALA A 963 13.16 50.23 57.36
N THR A 964 13.30 51.23 58.22
CA THR A 964 13.67 51.07 59.64
C THR A 964 12.47 51.10 60.60
N LYS A 965 11.26 51.36 60.08
CA LYS A 965 9.98 51.36 60.82
C LYS A 965 8.87 50.80 59.92
N SER A 966 7.87 50.13 60.49
CA SER A 966 6.65 49.78 59.75
C SER A 966 5.94 51.05 59.29
N SER A 967 5.72 51.16 57.99
CA SER A 967 4.92 52.22 57.38
C SER A 967 3.79 51.60 56.55
N ILE A 968 2.69 52.33 56.38
CA ILE A 968 1.52 51.87 55.63
C ILE A 968 1.95 51.65 54.18
N ALA A 969 1.81 50.41 53.68
CA ALA A 969 2.19 50.05 52.32
C ALA A 969 1.48 50.94 51.29
N ILE A 970 2.23 51.84 50.66
CA ILE A 970 1.74 52.61 49.51
C ILE A 970 1.74 51.64 48.33
N LYS A 971 0.56 51.18 47.89
CA LYS A 971 0.42 50.46 46.62
C LYS A 971 0.89 51.37 45.49
N LEU A 972 2.15 51.23 45.07
CA LEU A 972 2.71 51.90 43.91
C LEU A 972 1.91 51.52 42.66
N LYS A 973 0.99 52.39 42.23
CA LYS A 973 0.38 52.32 40.90
C LYS A 973 1.40 52.87 39.90
N LEU A 974 2.25 51.99 39.39
CA LEU A 974 2.99 52.27 38.15
C LEU A 974 1.96 52.26 37.01
N ASN A 975 1.54 53.44 36.55
CA ASN A 975 0.74 53.55 35.32
C ASN A 975 1.66 53.50 34.10
#